data_AF-A0A953NEA8-F1
#
_entry.id   AF-A0A953NEA8-F1
#
_cell.length_a   1.000
_cell.length_b   1.000
_cell.length_c   1.000
_cell.angle_alpha   90.00
_cell.angle_beta   90.00
_cell.angle_gamma   90.00
#
_symmetry.space_group_name_H-M   'P 1'
#
loop_
_entity.id
_entity.type
_entity.pdbx_description
1 polymer ?
#
loop_
_entity_poly.entity_id
_entity_poly.type
_entity_poly.pdbx_seq_one_letter_code
_entity_poly.pdbx_strand_id
1 'polypeptide(L)'
;MTEYRSNNFNQFSHGEKERQKKKTIWKKILFWLKIVLYVFLFGITMTGCVQSCVIKSSNHTGNGIEFFPNKNEVPPRVETLIADTKISDEDKNILQKNNSLNELFASNDVLRFKNEELFNYHLSYKNNKDIIDGIRKQHGDSYGAYKNWNSAIQLRNQDKSLFDDQVIVNTQTVNPGSNEKSNKFLFATKPLDGENNFNYQTIYDKYKEWNFIDPSFDFNKYFKYNQEQDRYIVNTEKFKNGTFVEKFLIGSGKNSQSIEFEKPISYLTITPDNNFEQYAKYRRDIFETLALKTFESKNSKFYKSALDEINNNEIIKKEMLNAGISANNGHYTFNDLTKFVVKQLKENSNNFSLSPKVFLALKYYTSALSEYTKILEFKPLNKASPLKEDIIRKIEDKKTEFLKQNDIDKKNKIKQEIEELEGYLSNNINFYYAAPGTVLTFDSNAIENVPFAGDEYQRVIYDWNTSWKLGPFYGLVVFPIAWVSSLLARDMPILSGWGTVFVILIITVVIRLLTLGLTFKQTINQSKQEEIKSKKAKIDAKYADFKNNKQMKARQQQEVADLYKKNGINPLDAFLTILISFPLFFAIWRVIQSLPEFKSTTLLGMSFAETSWRRLFFNAEWQYLIILTTVAIVQGISQMLPFILNKKKFKQRTTIEEAKALKKQNKTQKIMMFVFFFITLIFTAGVQVYWVISGLWTIAQTLGIHYFKKSNYYRRKYINKIK
;
A
#
# COMPACT_ATOMS: atom_id res chain seq x y z
N MET A 1 74.23 23.80 -14.07
CA MET A 1 74.50 25.06 -14.80
C MET A 1 73.45 26.13 -14.44
N THR A 2 73.45 26.62 -13.20
CA THR A 2 72.47 27.64 -12.75
C THR A 2 73.07 28.72 -11.83
N GLU A 3 74.39 28.73 -11.61
CA GLU A 3 75.06 29.64 -10.66
C GLU A 3 75.79 30.83 -11.31
N TYR A 4 75.84 30.90 -12.65
CA TYR A 4 76.49 32.00 -13.38
C TYR A 4 75.55 32.61 -14.42
N ARG A 5 74.53 33.35 -13.97
CA ARG A 5 73.68 34.18 -14.84
C ARG A 5 73.65 35.60 -14.29
N SER A 6 74.20 36.57 -15.04
CA SER A 6 74.30 37.95 -14.57
C SER A 6 72.93 38.64 -14.50
N ASN A 7 72.80 39.60 -13.59
CA ASN A 7 71.52 40.27 -13.31
C ASN A 7 70.93 41.00 -14.53
N ASN A 8 71.75 41.35 -15.52
CA ASN A 8 71.35 42.12 -16.70
C ASN A 8 70.47 41.33 -17.69
N PHE A 9 70.38 40.00 -17.58
CA PHE A 9 69.49 39.17 -18.41
C PHE A 9 68.10 38.90 -17.79
N ASN A 10 67.77 39.50 -16.64
CA ASN A 10 66.49 39.26 -15.97
C ASN A 10 65.26 39.85 -16.70
N GLN A 11 65.42 40.86 -17.57
CA GLN A 11 64.29 41.51 -18.27
C GLN A 11 63.48 40.50 -19.13
N PHE A 12 64.13 39.59 -19.84
CA PHE A 12 63.45 38.56 -20.64
C PHE A 12 62.69 37.52 -19.79
N SER A 13 62.95 37.43 -18.48
CA SER A 13 62.24 36.51 -17.58
C SER A 13 60.89 37.05 -17.08
N HIS A 14 60.61 38.36 -17.22
CA HIS A 14 59.40 38.96 -16.64
C HIS A 14 58.11 38.43 -17.28
N GLY A 15 58.05 38.33 -18.61
CA GLY A 15 56.88 37.79 -19.32
C GLY A 15 56.61 36.31 -19.03
N GLU A 16 57.67 35.51 -18.81
CA GLU A 16 57.52 34.11 -18.39
C GLU A 16 57.07 33.99 -16.93
N LYS A 17 57.67 34.76 -16.01
CA LYS A 17 57.27 34.81 -14.60
C LYS A 17 55.81 35.27 -14.47
N GLU A 18 55.38 36.28 -15.22
CA GLU A 18 53.98 36.71 -15.32
C GLU A 18 53.07 35.60 -15.86
N ARG A 19 53.42 34.95 -16.97
CA ARG A 19 52.64 33.83 -17.52
C ARG A 19 52.55 32.66 -16.54
N GLN A 20 53.60 32.36 -15.79
CA GLN A 20 53.56 31.35 -14.72
C GLN A 20 52.71 31.80 -13.52
N LYS A 21 52.75 33.08 -13.14
CA LYS A 21 51.93 33.67 -12.06
C LYS A 21 50.44 33.67 -12.45
N LYS A 22 50.10 34.09 -13.67
CA LYS A 22 48.73 33.98 -14.24
C LYS A 22 48.27 32.52 -14.33
N LYS A 23 49.11 31.59 -14.82
CA LYS A 23 48.81 30.13 -14.82
C LYS A 23 48.60 29.54 -13.42
N THR A 24 49.31 30.02 -12.39
CA THR A 24 49.12 29.55 -11.00
C THR A 24 47.89 30.16 -10.33
N ILE A 25 47.56 31.42 -10.62
CA ILE A 25 46.28 32.04 -10.23
C ILE A 25 45.11 31.30 -10.88
N TRP A 26 45.14 31.05 -12.19
CA TRP A 26 44.07 30.31 -12.89
C TRP A 26 43.91 28.87 -12.36
N LYS A 27 45.01 28.20 -12.00
CA LYS A 27 44.97 26.90 -11.31
C LYS A 27 44.32 26.99 -9.92
N LYS A 28 44.58 28.06 -9.14
CA LYS A 28 43.91 28.30 -7.84
C LYS A 28 42.42 28.60 -8.02
N ILE A 29 42.03 29.40 -9.01
CA ILE A 29 40.63 29.70 -9.33
C ILE A 29 39.89 28.42 -9.74
N LEU A 30 40.44 27.64 -10.69
CA LEU A 30 39.88 26.33 -11.07
C LEU A 30 39.77 25.35 -9.90
N PHE A 31 40.74 25.37 -8.98
CA PHE A 31 40.73 24.51 -7.79
C PHE A 31 39.58 24.90 -6.84
N TRP A 32 39.42 26.18 -6.53
CA TRP A 32 38.30 26.68 -5.73
C TRP A 32 36.95 26.46 -6.41
N LEU A 33 36.83 26.73 -7.71
CA LEU A 33 35.61 26.49 -8.48
C LEU A 33 35.22 25.00 -8.46
N LYS A 34 36.18 24.08 -8.54
CA LYS A 34 35.93 22.63 -8.34
C LYS A 34 35.46 22.30 -6.92
N ILE A 35 36.05 22.92 -5.89
CA ILE A 35 35.60 22.72 -4.51
C ILE A 35 34.16 23.21 -4.34
N VAL A 36 33.85 24.42 -4.79
CA VAL A 36 32.49 24.99 -4.73
C VAL A 36 31.49 24.08 -5.47
N LEU A 37 31.83 23.64 -6.68
CA LEU A 37 31.00 22.70 -7.45
C LEU A 37 30.78 21.37 -6.72
N TYR A 38 31.82 20.79 -6.12
CA TYR A 38 31.68 19.54 -5.35
C TYR A 38 30.86 19.72 -4.07
N VAL A 39 31.03 20.82 -3.34
CA VAL A 39 30.25 21.15 -2.14
C VAL A 39 28.78 21.40 -2.49
N PHE A 40 28.51 22.10 -3.59
CA PHE A 40 27.16 22.35 -4.08
C PHE A 40 26.47 21.04 -4.53
N LEU A 41 27.16 20.21 -5.30
CA LEU A 41 26.66 18.91 -5.75
C LEU A 41 26.46 17.94 -4.58
N PHE A 42 27.34 17.99 -3.56
CA PHE A 42 27.17 17.29 -2.28
C PHE A 42 25.92 17.78 -1.53
N GLY A 43 25.70 19.10 -1.48
CA GLY A 43 24.52 19.70 -0.84
C GLY A 43 23.21 19.24 -1.49
N ILE A 44 23.10 19.36 -2.82
CA ILE A 44 21.94 18.89 -3.59
C ILE A 44 21.69 17.41 -3.38
N THR A 45 22.74 16.58 -3.45
CA THR A 45 22.57 15.13 -3.36
C THR A 45 22.21 14.68 -1.94
N MET A 46 22.85 15.23 -0.90
CA MET A 46 22.53 14.86 0.49
C MET A 46 21.15 15.36 0.94
N THR A 47 20.77 16.59 0.59
CA THR A 47 19.39 17.07 0.84
C THR A 47 18.38 16.21 0.10
N GLY A 48 18.66 15.86 -1.17
CA GLY A 48 17.86 14.92 -1.97
C GLY A 48 17.70 13.54 -1.34
N CYS A 49 18.76 12.96 -0.77
CA CYS A 49 18.71 11.69 -0.05
C CYS A 49 17.81 11.79 1.20
N VAL A 50 18.00 12.81 2.04
CA VAL A 50 17.22 13.02 3.27
C VAL A 50 15.74 13.28 2.94
N GLN A 51 15.47 14.14 1.98
CA GLN A 51 14.13 14.40 1.46
C GLN A 51 13.50 13.13 0.89
N SER A 52 14.29 12.27 0.25
CA SER A 52 13.87 10.95 -0.21
C SER A 52 13.63 9.95 0.94
N CYS A 53 13.98 10.23 2.20
CA CYS A 53 13.44 9.49 3.34
C CYS A 53 12.13 10.08 3.88
N VAL A 54 11.87 11.37 3.66
CA VAL A 54 10.75 12.12 4.29
C VAL A 54 9.50 12.18 3.42
N ILE A 55 9.62 12.27 2.09
CA ILE A 55 8.41 12.28 1.24
C ILE A 55 7.75 10.91 1.27
N LYS A 56 6.51 10.83 1.73
CA LYS A 56 5.79 9.56 1.74
C LYS A 56 5.61 9.01 0.31
N SER A 57 5.79 7.69 0.17
CA SER A 57 5.42 6.91 -1.02
C SER A 57 4.23 6.03 -0.67
N SER A 58 3.46 5.64 -1.69
CA SER A 58 2.40 4.64 -1.59
C SER A 58 2.78 3.43 -2.43
N ASN A 59 2.36 2.25 -1.97
CA ASN A 59 2.51 1.00 -2.71
C ASN A 59 1.49 0.88 -3.86
N HIS A 60 0.45 1.71 -3.87
CA HIS A 60 -0.62 1.66 -4.87
C HIS A 60 -0.35 2.61 -6.03
N THR A 61 -0.83 2.24 -7.22
CA THR A 61 -0.81 3.10 -8.40
C THR A 61 -1.93 4.13 -8.33
N GLY A 62 -1.66 5.37 -8.77
CA GLY A 62 -2.55 6.51 -8.58
C GLY A 62 -2.26 7.31 -7.30
N ASN A 63 -1.29 6.90 -6.48
CA ASN A 63 -1.00 7.46 -5.14
C ASN A 63 0.45 7.88 -4.93
N GLY A 64 0.67 8.87 -4.05
CA GLY A 64 2.01 9.35 -3.70
C GLY A 64 2.78 9.89 -4.92
N ILE A 65 4.12 9.87 -4.88
CA ILE A 65 4.93 10.32 -6.03
C ILE A 65 4.82 9.33 -7.18
N GLU A 66 4.46 9.83 -8.36
CA GLU A 66 4.39 9.05 -9.60
C GLU A 66 4.94 9.81 -10.80
N PHE A 67 5.70 9.12 -11.65
CA PHE A 67 6.27 9.65 -12.89
C PHE A 67 5.46 9.18 -14.10
N PHE A 68 5.16 10.11 -15.02
CA PHE A 68 4.45 9.85 -16.26
C PHE A 68 5.13 10.56 -17.44
N PRO A 69 4.96 10.10 -18.70
CA PRO A 69 5.47 10.82 -19.86
C PRO A 69 4.76 12.16 -20.15
N ASN A 70 3.51 12.32 -19.70
CA ASN A 70 2.69 13.52 -19.92
C ASN A 70 1.53 13.59 -18.89
N LYS A 71 1.04 14.79 -18.52
CA LYS A 71 -0.20 15.01 -17.73
C LYS A 71 -1.39 14.22 -18.30
N ASN A 72 -1.39 14.02 -19.63
CA ASN A 72 -2.44 13.32 -20.36
C ASN A 72 -2.50 11.81 -20.10
N GLU A 73 -1.40 11.19 -19.67
CA GLU A 73 -1.29 9.73 -19.52
C GLU A 73 -1.48 9.25 -18.07
N VAL A 74 -1.76 10.18 -17.14
CA VAL A 74 -1.99 9.91 -15.72
C VAL A 74 -3.28 9.10 -15.56
N PRO A 75 -3.29 7.91 -14.96
CA PRO A 75 -4.50 7.17 -14.62
C PRO A 75 -5.03 7.55 -13.24
N PRO A 76 -6.30 7.23 -12.94
CA PRO A 76 -6.79 7.24 -11.57
C PRO A 76 -6.23 6.06 -10.78
N ARG A 77 -6.28 6.13 -9.44
CA ARG A 77 -6.20 4.93 -8.60
C ARG A 77 -7.44 4.08 -8.88
N VAL A 78 -7.27 2.80 -9.21
CA VAL A 78 -8.39 1.87 -9.40
C VAL A 78 -8.41 0.86 -8.27
N GLU A 79 -9.50 0.86 -7.49
CA GLU A 79 -9.78 -0.22 -6.54
C GLU A 79 -10.45 -1.39 -7.27
N THR A 80 -9.95 -2.61 -7.05
CA THR A 80 -10.47 -3.81 -7.70
C THR A 80 -11.31 -4.63 -6.73
N LEU A 81 -12.59 -4.79 -7.04
CA LEU A 81 -13.55 -5.57 -6.27
C LEU A 81 -13.86 -6.89 -7.00
N ILE A 82 -13.60 -8.03 -6.36
CA ILE A 82 -13.78 -9.36 -6.96
C ILE A 82 -15.10 -9.99 -6.52
N ALA A 83 -15.82 -10.60 -7.47
CA ALA A 83 -17.02 -11.38 -7.22
C ALA A 83 -16.71 -12.62 -6.36
N ASP A 84 -17.36 -12.71 -5.20
CA ASP A 84 -17.35 -13.88 -4.34
C ASP A 84 -18.57 -14.76 -4.66
N THR A 85 -18.30 -15.95 -5.17
CA THR A 85 -19.29 -16.98 -5.52
C THR A 85 -19.35 -18.11 -4.48
N LYS A 86 -18.58 -18.02 -3.39
CA LYS A 86 -18.39 -19.14 -2.44
C LYS A 86 -19.52 -19.22 -1.41
N ILE A 87 -20.40 -20.21 -1.59
CA ILE A 87 -21.31 -20.72 -0.56
C ILE A 87 -20.51 -21.58 0.46
N SER A 88 -20.92 -21.58 1.73
CA SER A 88 -20.40 -22.51 2.75
C SER A 88 -20.75 -23.97 2.44
N ASP A 89 -19.92 -24.93 2.86
CA ASP A 89 -20.20 -26.34 2.56
C ASP A 89 -21.45 -26.89 3.29
N GLU A 90 -21.79 -26.30 4.44
CA GLU A 90 -23.04 -26.55 5.15
C GLU A 90 -24.27 -26.12 4.33
N ASP A 91 -24.30 -24.86 3.86
CA ASP A 91 -25.41 -24.35 3.06
C ASP A 91 -25.53 -25.10 1.70
N LYS A 92 -24.41 -25.53 1.10
CA LYS A 92 -24.41 -26.38 -0.13
C LYS A 92 -25.08 -27.72 0.11
N ASN A 93 -24.76 -28.40 1.21
CA ASN A 93 -25.32 -29.72 1.53
C ASN A 93 -26.83 -29.66 1.77
N ILE A 94 -27.36 -28.51 2.20
CA ILE A 94 -28.79 -28.28 2.34
C ILE A 94 -29.43 -28.06 0.97
N LEU A 95 -28.84 -27.20 0.12
CA LEU A 95 -29.33 -26.99 -1.25
C LEU A 95 -29.27 -28.24 -2.15
N GLN A 96 -28.26 -29.10 -2.00
CA GLN A 96 -28.07 -30.32 -2.79
C GLN A 96 -29.16 -31.38 -2.57
N LYS A 97 -29.86 -31.38 -1.42
CA LYS A 97 -30.86 -32.41 -1.10
C LYS A 97 -32.16 -32.25 -1.87
N ASN A 98 -32.45 -31.04 -2.36
CA ASN A 98 -33.83 -30.67 -2.73
C ASN A 98 -34.01 -30.35 -4.22
N ASN A 99 -32.91 -30.23 -4.99
CA ASN A 99 -32.83 -30.32 -6.46
C ASN A 99 -31.34 -30.27 -6.85
N SER A 100 -31.01 -30.46 -8.14
CA SER A 100 -29.60 -30.43 -8.55
C SER A 100 -28.99 -29.05 -8.27
N LEU A 101 -27.88 -28.99 -7.51
CA LEU A 101 -27.26 -27.72 -7.10
C LEU A 101 -26.95 -26.82 -8.30
N ASN A 102 -26.67 -27.41 -9.46
CA ASN A 102 -26.34 -26.73 -10.71
C ASN A 102 -27.54 -26.00 -11.36
N GLU A 103 -28.78 -26.37 -11.03
CA GLU A 103 -30.00 -25.64 -11.45
C GLU A 103 -30.25 -24.41 -10.57
N LEU A 104 -29.87 -24.47 -9.29
CA LEU A 104 -30.16 -23.44 -8.28
C LEU A 104 -29.03 -22.42 -8.09
N PHE A 105 -27.78 -22.83 -8.33
CA PHE A 105 -26.60 -22.00 -8.15
C PHE A 105 -25.58 -22.26 -9.26
N ALA A 106 -25.43 -21.29 -10.17
CA ALA A 106 -24.44 -21.37 -11.23
C ALA A 106 -23.03 -21.09 -10.67
N SER A 107 -21.98 -21.66 -11.29
CA SER A 107 -20.58 -21.41 -10.93
C SER A 107 -20.18 -19.92 -10.92
N ASN A 108 -20.95 -19.10 -11.63
CA ASN A 108 -20.69 -17.68 -11.83
C ASN A 108 -21.67 -16.78 -11.04
N ASP A 109 -22.58 -17.34 -10.22
CA ASP A 109 -23.52 -16.53 -9.44
C ASP A 109 -22.78 -15.73 -8.35
N VAL A 110 -22.96 -14.41 -8.38
CA VAL A 110 -22.32 -13.48 -7.46
C VAL A 110 -23.13 -13.39 -6.17
N LEU A 111 -22.55 -13.83 -5.04
CA LEU A 111 -23.16 -13.61 -3.74
C LEU A 111 -22.90 -12.19 -3.23
N ARG A 112 -21.70 -11.66 -3.51
CA ARG A 112 -21.22 -10.32 -3.13
C ARG A 112 -19.96 -9.94 -3.91
N PHE A 113 -19.51 -8.70 -3.75
CA PHE A 113 -18.18 -8.24 -4.16
C PHE A 113 -17.31 -8.01 -2.93
N LYS A 114 -16.03 -8.34 -3.02
CA LYS A 114 -15.02 -8.15 -1.96
C LYS A 114 -13.89 -7.28 -2.46
N ASN A 115 -13.31 -6.46 -1.58
CA ASN A 115 -12.09 -5.75 -1.93
C ASN A 115 -10.88 -6.71 -1.98
N GLU A 116 -10.04 -6.56 -3.01
CA GLU A 116 -8.83 -7.34 -3.20
C GLU A 116 -7.65 -6.38 -3.48
N GLU A 117 -7.05 -5.86 -2.40
CA GLU A 117 -5.99 -4.84 -2.44
C GLU A 117 -4.76 -5.25 -3.30
N LEU A 118 -4.50 -6.56 -3.40
CA LEU A 118 -3.42 -7.15 -4.21
C LEU A 118 -3.65 -7.03 -5.73
N PHE A 119 -4.89 -6.81 -6.17
CA PHE A 119 -5.28 -6.77 -7.58
C PHE A 119 -5.72 -5.37 -8.06
N ASN A 120 -5.44 -4.32 -7.28
CA ASN A 120 -5.67 -2.93 -7.68
C ASN A 120 -4.98 -2.62 -9.02
N TYR A 121 -5.78 -2.13 -9.98
CA TYR A 121 -5.46 -2.21 -11.40
C TYR A 121 -4.78 -0.94 -11.92
N HIS A 122 -3.69 -1.10 -12.67
CA HIS A 122 -3.08 0.02 -13.39
C HIS A 122 -3.70 0.18 -14.79
N LEU A 123 -4.43 1.28 -15.00
CA LEU A 123 -4.85 1.73 -16.33
C LEU A 123 -3.64 2.29 -17.10
N SER A 124 -2.96 1.48 -17.93
CA SER A 124 -1.92 2.02 -18.82
C SER A 124 -2.56 2.79 -19.97
N TYR A 125 -2.05 3.99 -20.28
CA TYR A 125 -2.62 4.85 -21.33
C TYR A 125 -2.66 4.15 -22.70
N LYS A 126 -1.63 3.38 -23.05
CA LYS A 126 -1.57 2.60 -24.30
C LYS A 126 -2.74 1.61 -24.46
N ASN A 127 -3.21 1.02 -23.36
CA ASN A 127 -4.27 0.00 -23.38
C ASN A 127 -5.66 0.56 -23.02
N ASN A 128 -5.71 1.73 -22.40
CA ASN A 128 -6.93 2.33 -21.83
C ASN A 128 -7.07 3.81 -22.24
N LYS A 129 -6.62 4.15 -23.45
CA LYS A 129 -6.63 5.53 -23.95
C LYS A 129 -8.02 6.14 -23.92
N ASP A 130 -9.01 5.44 -24.48
CA ASP A 130 -10.38 5.94 -24.61
C ASP A 130 -11.05 6.19 -23.24
N ILE A 131 -10.71 5.37 -22.25
CA ILE A 131 -11.11 5.53 -20.85
C ILE A 131 -10.52 6.81 -20.26
N ILE A 132 -9.19 7.00 -20.37
CA ILE A 132 -8.50 8.16 -19.79
C ILE A 132 -8.92 9.44 -20.50
N ASP A 133 -9.00 9.44 -21.83
CA ASP A 133 -9.49 10.57 -22.63
C ASP A 133 -10.97 10.88 -22.29
N GLY A 134 -11.78 9.86 -21.95
CA GLY A 134 -13.15 10.02 -21.44
C GLY A 134 -13.22 10.71 -20.07
N ILE A 135 -12.47 10.23 -19.09
CA ILE A 135 -12.38 10.86 -17.75
C ILE A 135 -11.92 12.33 -17.87
N ARG A 136 -10.97 12.60 -18.78
CA ARG A 136 -10.45 13.95 -19.02
C ARG A 136 -11.45 14.89 -19.68
N LYS A 137 -12.32 14.40 -20.57
CA LYS A 137 -13.45 15.19 -21.09
C LYS A 137 -14.44 15.57 -19.98
N GLN A 138 -14.62 14.72 -18.97
CA GLN A 138 -15.52 14.98 -17.84
C GLN A 138 -14.94 15.99 -16.83
N HIS A 139 -13.63 15.94 -16.55
CA HIS A 139 -13.00 16.69 -15.45
C HIS A 139 -12.00 17.78 -15.87
N GLY A 140 -11.73 17.92 -17.17
CA GLY A 140 -10.87 18.95 -17.72
C GLY A 140 -9.48 18.96 -17.08
N ASP A 141 -9.05 20.15 -16.63
CA ASP A 141 -7.71 20.35 -16.08
C ASP A 141 -7.51 19.87 -14.64
N SER A 142 -8.59 19.55 -13.90
CA SER A 142 -8.47 19.04 -12.53
C SER A 142 -7.91 17.63 -12.49
N TYR A 143 -8.23 16.80 -13.49
CA TYR A 143 -7.70 15.44 -13.62
C TYR A 143 -6.18 15.42 -13.81
N GLY A 144 -5.51 14.51 -13.09
CA GLY A 144 -4.04 14.36 -13.13
C GLY A 144 -3.26 15.58 -12.63
N ALA A 145 -3.92 16.50 -11.91
CA ALA A 145 -3.26 17.63 -11.26
C ALA A 145 -2.27 17.17 -10.17
N TYR A 146 -1.29 18.04 -9.88
CA TYR A 146 -0.36 17.83 -8.75
C TYR A 146 -1.10 18.02 -7.42
N LYS A 147 -0.88 17.10 -6.46
CA LYS A 147 -1.67 16.96 -5.23
C LYS A 147 -3.16 16.73 -5.50
N ASN A 148 -3.49 15.59 -6.09
CA ASN A 148 -4.88 15.22 -6.36
C ASN A 148 -5.20 13.84 -5.77
N TRP A 149 -6.41 13.70 -5.20
CA TRP A 149 -7.01 12.41 -4.90
C TRP A 149 -7.84 11.95 -6.09
N ASN A 150 -7.43 10.84 -6.71
CA ASN A 150 -8.16 10.22 -7.81
C ASN A 150 -8.66 8.85 -7.37
N SER A 151 -9.92 8.54 -7.62
CA SER A 151 -10.52 7.25 -7.28
C SER A 151 -11.38 6.75 -8.41
N ALA A 152 -11.15 5.50 -8.81
CA ALA A 152 -12.03 4.71 -9.66
C ALA A 152 -12.28 3.33 -9.05
N ILE A 153 -13.39 2.70 -9.42
CA ILE A 153 -13.65 1.29 -9.10
C ILE A 153 -13.67 0.40 -10.35
N GLN A 154 -13.22 -0.85 -10.18
CA GLN A 154 -13.31 -1.93 -11.16
C GLN A 154 -13.92 -3.17 -10.50
N LEU A 155 -14.78 -3.88 -11.24
CA LEU A 155 -15.28 -5.18 -10.81
C LEU A 155 -14.56 -6.31 -11.57
N ARG A 156 -14.41 -7.48 -10.95
CA ARG A 156 -13.87 -8.68 -11.61
C ARG A 156 -14.65 -9.93 -11.25
N ASN A 157 -14.67 -10.89 -12.16
CA ASN A 157 -15.12 -12.25 -11.88
C ASN A 157 -14.11 -12.98 -10.98
N GLN A 158 -14.50 -14.13 -10.42
CA GLN A 158 -13.64 -14.93 -9.51
C GLN A 158 -12.33 -15.42 -10.17
N ASP A 159 -12.35 -15.65 -11.48
CA ASP A 159 -11.18 -16.00 -12.31
C ASP A 159 -10.27 -14.79 -12.61
N LYS A 160 -10.62 -13.60 -12.11
CA LYS A 160 -9.98 -12.30 -12.32
C LYS A 160 -10.15 -11.74 -13.73
N SER A 161 -11.04 -12.29 -14.57
CA SER A 161 -11.51 -11.60 -15.78
C SER A 161 -12.33 -10.35 -15.41
N LEU A 162 -12.50 -9.43 -16.37
CA LEU A 162 -13.37 -8.27 -16.16
C LEU A 162 -14.83 -8.75 -16.02
N PHE A 163 -15.55 -8.21 -15.04
CA PHE A 163 -16.97 -8.52 -14.83
C PHE A 163 -17.84 -8.03 -15.99
N ASP A 164 -18.81 -8.83 -16.43
CA ASP A 164 -19.63 -8.55 -17.62
C ASP A 164 -20.51 -7.29 -17.51
N ASP A 165 -20.75 -6.68 -18.69
CA ASP A 165 -21.57 -5.48 -18.89
C ASP A 165 -21.17 -4.33 -17.95
N GLN A 166 -19.87 -4.12 -17.72
CA GLN A 166 -19.35 -3.19 -16.72
C GLN A 166 -19.69 -1.72 -17.04
N VAL A 167 -20.84 -1.25 -16.52
CA VAL A 167 -21.19 0.18 -16.47
C VAL A 167 -20.34 0.85 -15.42
N ILE A 168 -19.77 1.96 -15.84
CA ILE A 168 -18.91 2.84 -15.05
C ILE A 168 -18.72 4.15 -15.95
N VAL A 169 -17.83 5.14 -15.70
CA VAL A 169 -17.73 6.53 -16.31
C VAL A 169 -18.98 6.95 -17.08
N ASN A 170 -19.96 7.37 -16.30
CA ASN A 170 -20.79 8.53 -16.53
C ASN A 170 -20.52 9.34 -17.83
N THR A 171 -20.90 8.80 -18.98
CA THR A 171 -21.44 9.61 -20.06
C THR A 171 -22.92 9.77 -19.75
N GLN A 172 -23.33 11.02 -19.52
CA GLN A 172 -24.71 11.50 -19.41
C GLN A 172 -25.81 10.46 -19.69
N THR A 173 -26.60 10.13 -18.65
CA THR A 173 -27.94 9.50 -18.75
C THR A 173 -28.14 8.58 -19.96
N VAL A 174 -27.45 7.43 -19.97
CA VAL A 174 -27.70 6.40 -20.97
C VAL A 174 -29.07 5.79 -20.68
N ASN A 175 -30.04 6.01 -21.58
CA ASN A 175 -31.35 5.38 -21.51
C ASN A 175 -31.19 3.85 -21.38
N PRO A 176 -31.93 3.17 -20.48
CA PRO A 176 -31.87 1.72 -20.31
C PRO A 176 -32.47 1.02 -21.54
N GLY A 177 -31.67 0.88 -22.60
CA GLY A 177 -32.10 0.33 -23.89
C GLY A 177 -31.12 0.52 -25.06
N SER A 178 -30.08 1.38 -24.95
CA SER A 178 -29.08 1.52 -26.03
C SER A 178 -28.08 0.37 -26.05
N ASN A 179 -27.90 -0.29 -27.20
CA ASN A 179 -26.97 -1.41 -27.39
C ASN A 179 -25.46 -1.05 -27.40
N GLU A 180 -25.08 0.15 -26.96
CA GLU A 180 -23.68 0.59 -26.89
C GLU A 180 -22.94 0.00 -25.67
N LYS A 181 -22.32 -1.18 -25.88
CA LYS A 181 -21.34 -1.75 -24.95
C LYS A 181 -20.16 -0.79 -24.77
N SER A 182 -20.19 0.03 -23.73
CA SER A 182 -19.16 1.01 -23.42
C SER A 182 -18.56 0.75 -22.03
N ASN A 183 -17.29 0.30 -22.02
CA ASN A 183 -16.51 0.05 -20.81
C ASN A 183 -16.13 1.36 -20.13
N LYS A 184 -16.94 1.77 -19.16
CA LYS A 184 -16.77 2.95 -18.30
C LYS A 184 -15.60 2.84 -17.25
N PHE A 185 -15.45 3.80 -16.28
CA PHE A 185 -14.84 3.78 -14.90
C PHE A 185 -15.60 4.70 -13.88
N LEU A 186 -16.27 4.19 -12.83
CA LEU A 186 -16.97 5.05 -11.85
C LEU A 186 -15.88 5.84 -11.15
N PHE A 187 -15.91 7.17 -11.25
CA PHE A 187 -14.73 8.00 -10.98
C PHE A 187 -15.06 9.27 -10.19
N ALA A 188 -14.13 9.66 -9.31
CA ALA A 188 -14.12 10.95 -8.64
C ALA A 188 -12.70 11.50 -8.48
N THR A 189 -12.59 12.84 -8.47
CA THR A 189 -11.32 13.57 -8.35
C THR A 189 -11.42 14.73 -7.35
N LYS A 190 -10.34 15.02 -6.63
CA LYS A 190 -10.26 16.14 -5.68
C LYS A 190 -8.85 16.74 -5.63
N PRO A 191 -8.58 17.85 -6.36
CA PRO A 191 -7.33 18.58 -6.21
C PRO A 191 -7.24 19.26 -4.84
N LEU A 192 -6.06 19.29 -4.23
CA LEU A 192 -5.81 19.96 -2.94
C LEU A 192 -5.37 21.43 -3.09
N ASP A 193 -4.86 21.80 -4.26
CA ASP A 193 -4.27 23.13 -4.54
C ASP A 193 -5.19 24.00 -5.44
N GLY A 194 -6.51 23.78 -5.45
CA GLY A 194 -7.46 24.55 -6.27
C GLY A 194 -8.91 24.49 -5.75
N GLU A 195 -9.76 25.40 -6.24
CA GLU A 195 -11.19 25.44 -5.87
C GLU A 195 -11.95 24.19 -6.35
N ASN A 196 -13.01 23.81 -5.63
CA ASN A 196 -13.80 22.58 -5.80
C ASN A 196 -14.58 22.55 -7.14
N ASN A 197 -13.86 22.38 -8.25
CA ASN A 197 -14.40 22.28 -9.62
C ASN A 197 -14.85 20.85 -10.01
N PHE A 198 -14.83 19.90 -9.07
CA PHE A 198 -15.58 18.67 -9.23
C PHE A 198 -17.08 19.03 -9.24
N ASN A 199 -17.89 18.28 -9.99
CA ASN A 199 -19.35 18.32 -9.88
C ASN A 199 -19.89 16.93 -10.24
N TYR A 200 -20.09 16.09 -9.24
CA TYR A 200 -20.58 14.74 -9.45
C TYR A 200 -22.09 14.72 -9.73
N GLN A 201 -22.45 14.44 -10.98
CA GLN A 201 -23.80 14.08 -11.38
C GLN A 201 -24.04 12.60 -11.12
N THR A 202 -25.21 12.26 -10.57
CA THR A 202 -25.55 10.86 -10.31
C THR A 202 -25.93 10.08 -11.57
N ILE A 203 -25.65 8.78 -11.55
CA ILE A 203 -26.02 7.80 -12.57
C ILE A 203 -27.21 6.89 -12.17
N TYR A 204 -27.74 6.98 -10.94
CA TYR A 204 -28.88 6.18 -10.49
C TYR A 204 -29.94 7.00 -9.73
N ASP A 205 -31.20 6.69 -10.00
CA ASP A 205 -32.40 7.13 -9.26
C ASP A 205 -33.46 6.01 -9.26
N LYS A 206 -33.02 4.74 -9.33
CA LYS A 206 -33.94 3.58 -9.54
C LYS A 206 -34.63 3.15 -8.25
N TYR A 207 -33.92 3.21 -7.11
CA TYR A 207 -34.43 2.72 -5.82
C TYR A 207 -34.39 3.79 -4.76
N LYS A 208 -35.56 4.08 -4.18
CA LYS A 208 -35.76 5.10 -3.14
C LYS A 208 -35.25 4.72 -1.75
N GLU A 209 -34.88 3.46 -1.55
CA GLU A 209 -34.28 2.95 -0.31
C GLU A 209 -33.76 1.52 -0.54
N TRP A 210 -32.82 1.09 0.30
CA TRP A 210 -32.41 -0.31 0.45
C TRP A 210 -32.58 -0.72 1.90
N ASN A 211 -33.32 -1.80 2.14
CA ASN A 211 -33.60 -2.34 3.46
C ASN A 211 -32.94 -3.72 3.57
N PHE A 212 -32.28 -3.99 4.69
CA PHE A 212 -31.71 -5.30 5.02
C PHE A 212 -31.77 -5.55 6.51
N ILE A 213 -31.85 -6.83 6.92
CA ILE A 213 -31.93 -7.19 8.34
C ILE A 213 -30.67 -6.69 9.07
N ASP A 214 -30.82 -6.35 10.34
CA ASP A 214 -29.71 -5.95 11.21
C ASP A 214 -28.52 -6.93 11.10
N PRO A 215 -27.31 -6.48 10.72
CA PRO A 215 -26.17 -7.37 10.51
C PRO A 215 -25.69 -8.13 11.75
N SER A 216 -26.10 -7.74 12.96
CA SER A 216 -25.82 -8.52 14.17
C SER A 216 -26.81 -9.67 14.41
N PHE A 217 -27.86 -9.79 13.59
CA PHE A 217 -28.80 -10.91 13.63
C PHE A 217 -28.18 -12.18 13.03
N ASP A 218 -27.90 -13.16 13.89
CA ASP A 218 -27.36 -14.46 13.48
C ASP A 218 -28.48 -15.41 13.00
N PHE A 219 -28.67 -15.44 11.68
CA PHE A 219 -29.59 -16.33 10.99
C PHE A 219 -29.44 -17.81 11.40
N ASN A 220 -28.19 -18.30 11.57
CA ASN A 220 -27.92 -19.71 11.90
C ASN A 220 -28.23 -20.03 13.38
N LYS A 221 -28.19 -19.04 14.28
CA LYS A 221 -28.56 -19.18 15.70
C LYS A 221 -30.07 -19.18 15.91
N TYR A 222 -30.78 -18.33 15.16
CA TYR A 222 -32.19 -18.02 15.36
C TYR A 222 -33.17 -18.73 14.41
N PHE A 223 -32.68 -19.42 13.39
CA PHE A 223 -33.45 -20.41 12.63
C PHE A 223 -32.87 -21.81 12.81
N LYS A 224 -33.73 -22.83 12.73
CA LYS A 224 -33.38 -24.26 12.68
C LYS A 224 -33.92 -24.83 11.37
N TYR A 225 -33.12 -25.63 10.66
CA TYR A 225 -33.59 -26.35 9.47
C TYR A 225 -34.42 -27.58 9.91
N ASN A 226 -35.70 -27.61 9.56
CA ASN A 226 -36.58 -28.76 9.74
C ASN A 226 -36.55 -29.65 8.49
N GLN A 227 -36.02 -30.85 8.63
CA GLN A 227 -35.86 -31.81 7.54
C GLN A 227 -37.19 -32.42 7.07
N GLU A 228 -38.21 -32.50 7.93
CA GLU A 228 -39.52 -33.09 7.58
C GLU A 228 -40.39 -32.15 6.76
N GLN A 229 -40.26 -30.85 7.01
CA GLN A 229 -41.04 -29.80 6.34
C GLN A 229 -40.28 -29.12 5.18
N ASP A 230 -39.02 -29.47 4.98
CA ASP A 230 -38.05 -28.78 4.10
C ASP A 230 -38.07 -27.24 4.27
N ARG A 231 -38.02 -26.76 5.52
CA ARG A 231 -38.08 -25.32 5.82
C ARG A 231 -37.21 -24.95 7.01
N TYR A 232 -36.67 -23.74 6.98
CA TYR A 232 -36.10 -23.08 8.14
C TYR A 232 -37.24 -22.52 9.01
N ILE A 233 -37.37 -23.06 10.22
CA ILE A 233 -38.32 -22.60 11.24
C ILE A 233 -37.61 -21.71 12.27
N VAL A 234 -38.32 -20.78 12.90
CA VAL A 234 -37.75 -19.94 13.95
C VAL A 234 -37.41 -20.77 15.19
N ASN A 235 -36.24 -20.53 15.77
CA ASN A 235 -35.78 -21.18 16.98
C ASN A 235 -36.33 -20.47 18.23
N THR A 236 -37.59 -20.73 18.55
CA THR A 236 -38.38 -20.11 19.64
C THR A 236 -37.76 -20.26 21.04
N GLU A 237 -36.89 -21.25 21.24
CA GLU A 237 -36.08 -21.39 22.48
C GLU A 237 -35.12 -20.21 22.67
N LYS A 238 -34.51 -19.74 21.56
CA LYS A 238 -33.45 -18.72 21.55
C LYS A 238 -33.92 -17.34 21.10
N PHE A 239 -35.02 -17.26 20.35
CA PHE A 239 -35.59 -16.02 19.82
C PHE A 239 -37.00 -15.82 20.39
N LYS A 240 -37.17 -14.82 21.26
CA LYS A 240 -38.40 -14.56 22.01
C LYS A 240 -38.81 -13.11 21.83
N ASN A 241 -40.12 -12.83 21.79
CA ASN A 241 -40.70 -11.48 21.76
C ASN A 241 -40.10 -10.53 20.68
N GLY A 242 -39.61 -11.08 19.56
CA GLY A 242 -38.93 -10.31 18.53
C GLY A 242 -37.56 -9.72 18.96
N THR A 243 -36.94 -10.16 20.05
CA THR A 243 -35.60 -9.74 20.47
C THR A 243 -34.56 -10.83 20.22
N PHE A 244 -33.32 -10.41 19.95
CA PHE A 244 -32.15 -11.27 19.86
C PHE A 244 -31.03 -10.75 20.75
N VAL A 245 -30.07 -11.62 21.08
CA VAL A 245 -28.91 -11.28 21.90
C VAL A 245 -27.74 -10.95 20.99
N GLU A 246 -27.32 -9.69 21.01
CA GLU A 246 -26.08 -9.21 20.39
C GLU A 246 -24.93 -9.27 21.41
N LYS A 247 -23.73 -9.62 20.93
CA LYS A 247 -22.52 -9.78 21.76
C LYS A 247 -21.46 -8.78 21.34
N PHE A 248 -21.09 -7.88 22.26
CA PHE A 248 -20.09 -6.84 22.05
C PHE A 248 -18.82 -7.15 22.86
N LEU A 249 -17.63 -6.96 22.27
CA LEU A 249 -16.34 -7.14 22.94
C LEU A 249 -15.74 -5.79 23.33
N ILE A 250 -15.44 -5.62 24.62
CA ILE A 250 -14.81 -4.42 25.19
C ILE A 250 -13.38 -4.76 25.61
N GLY A 251 -12.42 -3.95 25.16
CA GLY A 251 -10.98 -4.15 25.41
C GLY A 251 -10.30 -5.00 24.34
N SER A 252 -8.96 -5.09 24.43
CA SER A 252 -8.11 -5.71 23.40
C SER A 252 -7.35 -6.94 23.92
N GLY A 253 -7.30 -8.00 23.12
CA GLY A 253 -6.53 -9.21 23.43
C GLY A 253 -7.17 -10.06 24.54
N LYS A 254 -6.35 -10.75 25.34
CA LYS A 254 -6.82 -11.72 26.35
C LYS A 254 -7.67 -11.11 27.48
N ASN A 255 -7.68 -9.78 27.63
CA ASN A 255 -8.44 -9.07 28.64
C ASN A 255 -9.77 -8.50 28.08
N SER A 256 -10.17 -8.87 26.86
CA SER A 256 -11.45 -8.45 26.31
C SER A 256 -12.61 -9.08 27.09
N GLN A 257 -13.52 -8.25 27.60
CA GLN A 257 -14.76 -8.69 28.24
C GLN A 257 -15.90 -8.65 27.22
N SER A 258 -16.77 -9.65 27.23
CA SER A 258 -17.97 -9.63 26.39
C SER A 258 -19.19 -9.15 27.17
N ILE A 259 -19.86 -8.12 26.66
CA ILE A 259 -21.20 -7.73 27.10
C ILE A 259 -22.21 -8.33 26.11
N GLU A 260 -23.24 -8.98 26.65
CA GLU A 260 -24.38 -9.48 25.88
C GLU A 260 -25.61 -8.67 26.26
N PHE A 261 -26.37 -8.22 25.27
CA PHE A 261 -27.56 -7.38 25.46
C PHE A 261 -28.68 -7.81 24.51
N GLU A 262 -29.92 -7.60 24.95
CA GLU A 262 -31.09 -7.87 24.12
C GLU A 262 -31.38 -6.67 23.22
N LYS A 263 -31.61 -6.95 21.94
CA LYS A 263 -31.86 -5.97 20.88
C LYS A 263 -33.10 -6.39 20.10
N PRO A 264 -34.08 -5.50 19.88
CA PRO A 264 -35.25 -5.84 19.07
C PRO A 264 -34.86 -6.00 17.61
N ILE A 265 -35.41 -7.02 16.95
CA ILE A 265 -35.16 -7.27 15.53
C ILE A 265 -35.58 -6.05 14.70
N SER A 266 -34.73 -5.67 13.77
CA SER A 266 -34.99 -4.53 12.89
C SER A 266 -34.32 -4.72 11.54
N TYR A 267 -34.61 -3.81 10.62
CA TYR A 267 -33.84 -3.64 9.41
C TYR A 267 -33.10 -2.30 9.47
N LEU A 268 -31.94 -2.23 8.83
CA LEU A 268 -31.24 -0.99 8.56
C LEU A 268 -31.69 -0.46 7.19
N THR A 269 -31.80 0.86 7.08
CA THR A 269 -32.23 1.52 5.84
C THR A 269 -31.10 2.35 5.26
N ILE A 270 -30.86 2.24 3.96
CA ILE A 270 -29.99 3.17 3.21
C ILE A 270 -30.92 3.98 2.32
N THR A 271 -30.86 5.31 2.42
CA THR A 271 -31.70 6.21 1.61
C THR A 271 -30.85 7.01 0.62
N PRO A 272 -31.35 7.26 -0.61
CA PRO A 272 -30.78 8.21 -1.54
C PRO A 272 -31.29 9.62 -1.18
N ASP A 273 -30.80 10.20 -0.08
CA ASP A 273 -31.01 11.63 0.15
C ASP A 273 -30.37 12.42 -1.01
N ASN A 274 -31.06 13.43 -1.52
CA ASN A 274 -30.59 14.24 -2.63
C ASN A 274 -29.74 15.45 -2.16
N ASN A 275 -29.72 15.73 -0.85
CA ASN A 275 -28.96 16.81 -0.23
C ASN A 275 -27.48 16.49 0.01
N PHE A 276 -26.99 15.35 -0.47
CA PHE A 276 -25.60 14.94 -0.29
C PHE A 276 -24.58 15.84 -1.03
N GLU A 277 -23.44 16.08 -0.36
CA GLU A 277 -22.22 16.57 -0.99
C GLU A 277 -21.78 15.68 -2.15
N GLN A 278 -20.98 16.22 -3.08
CA GLN A 278 -20.63 15.53 -4.33
C GLN A 278 -19.95 14.17 -4.13
N TYR A 279 -19.07 14.05 -3.12
CA TYR A 279 -18.40 12.78 -2.82
C TYR A 279 -19.30 11.76 -2.12
N ALA A 280 -20.33 12.21 -1.41
CA ALA A 280 -21.38 11.34 -0.87
C ALA A 280 -22.29 10.82 -1.98
N LYS A 281 -22.62 11.63 -3.00
CA LYS A 281 -23.29 11.17 -4.23
C LYS A 281 -22.49 10.08 -4.96
N TYR A 282 -21.19 10.27 -5.15
CA TYR A 282 -20.31 9.23 -5.73
C TYR A 282 -20.26 7.94 -4.88
N ARG A 283 -20.17 8.07 -3.55
CA ARG A 283 -20.16 6.95 -2.60
C ARG A 283 -21.45 6.13 -2.66
N ARG A 284 -22.61 6.78 -2.78
CA ARG A 284 -23.91 6.15 -3.00
C ARG A 284 -23.97 5.42 -4.35
N ASP A 285 -23.54 6.06 -5.42
CA ASP A 285 -23.62 5.47 -6.76
C ASP A 285 -22.69 4.23 -6.88
N ILE A 286 -21.56 4.20 -6.17
CA ILE A 286 -20.77 2.97 -5.99
C ILE A 286 -21.59 1.88 -5.28
N PHE A 287 -22.23 2.20 -4.15
CA PHE A 287 -23.06 1.26 -3.40
C PHE A 287 -24.16 0.65 -4.30
N GLU A 288 -24.87 1.49 -5.07
CA GLU A 288 -25.92 1.04 -5.99
C GLU A 288 -25.35 0.19 -7.14
N THR A 289 -24.19 0.54 -7.71
CA THR A 289 -23.50 -0.33 -8.69
C THR A 289 -23.23 -1.72 -8.11
N LEU A 290 -22.75 -1.82 -6.87
CA LEU A 290 -22.46 -3.11 -6.23
C LEU A 290 -23.74 -3.91 -5.99
N ALA A 291 -24.77 -3.29 -5.41
CA ALA A 291 -26.05 -3.92 -5.15
C ALA A 291 -26.72 -4.43 -6.44
N LEU A 292 -26.82 -3.59 -7.48
CA LEU A 292 -27.40 -3.97 -8.77
C LEU A 292 -26.61 -5.08 -9.47
N LYS A 293 -25.27 -5.04 -9.41
CA LYS A 293 -24.42 -6.07 -10.03
C LYS A 293 -24.49 -7.42 -9.31
N THR A 294 -24.77 -7.43 -8.01
CA THR A 294 -24.95 -8.66 -7.23
C THR A 294 -26.38 -9.21 -7.29
N PHE A 295 -27.41 -8.38 -7.20
CA PHE A 295 -28.80 -8.87 -7.06
C PHE A 295 -29.59 -8.90 -8.38
N GLU A 296 -29.27 -8.06 -9.37
CA GLU A 296 -30.08 -7.90 -10.59
C GLU A 296 -29.39 -8.29 -11.91
N SER A 297 -28.07 -8.54 -11.89
CA SER A 297 -27.30 -8.84 -13.11
C SER A 297 -27.67 -10.20 -13.75
N LYS A 298 -27.04 -10.54 -14.88
CA LYS A 298 -27.17 -11.89 -15.48
C LYS A 298 -26.60 -12.99 -14.56
N ASN A 299 -25.70 -12.61 -13.65
CA ASN A 299 -24.96 -13.48 -12.73
C ASN A 299 -25.59 -13.46 -11.32
N SER A 300 -26.92 -13.29 -11.24
CA SER A 300 -27.70 -13.27 -10.00
C SER A 300 -28.86 -14.27 -10.02
N LYS A 301 -28.69 -15.42 -10.68
CA LYS A 301 -29.75 -16.42 -10.86
C LYS A 301 -30.27 -16.93 -9.53
N PHE A 302 -29.38 -17.16 -8.57
CA PHE A 302 -29.71 -17.52 -7.19
C PHE A 302 -30.71 -16.54 -6.54
N TYR A 303 -30.41 -15.25 -6.56
CA TYR A 303 -31.25 -14.21 -5.98
C TYR A 303 -32.59 -14.06 -6.73
N LYS A 304 -32.58 -14.19 -8.06
CA LYS A 304 -33.80 -14.17 -8.89
C LYS A 304 -34.70 -15.36 -8.59
N SER A 305 -34.14 -16.58 -8.58
CA SER A 305 -34.87 -17.82 -8.24
C SER A 305 -35.50 -17.79 -6.85
N ALA A 306 -34.91 -17.05 -5.89
CA ALA A 306 -35.49 -16.82 -4.57
C ALA A 306 -36.67 -15.82 -4.61
N LEU A 307 -36.56 -14.74 -5.38
CA LEU A 307 -37.68 -13.80 -5.58
C LEU A 307 -38.80 -14.39 -6.42
N ASP A 308 -38.50 -15.22 -7.42
CA ASP A 308 -39.49 -15.91 -8.26
C ASP A 308 -40.34 -16.87 -7.41
N GLU A 309 -39.74 -17.53 -6.42
CA GLU A 309 -40.46 -18.41 -5.49
C GLU A 309 -41.47 -17.66 -4.62
N ILE A 310 -41.14 -16.44 -4.20
CA ILE A 310 -42.06 -15.53 -3.48
C ILE A 310 -43.13 -14.99 -4.44
N ASN A 311 -42.72 -14.53 -5.62
CA ASN A 311 -43.58 -13.90 -6.61
C ASN A 311 -44.50 -14.86 -7.37
N ASN A 312 -44.29 -16.17 -7.26
CA ASN A 312 -45.19 -17.20 -7.80
C ASN A 312 -46.05 -17.88 -6.72
N ASN A 313 -45.88 -17.54 -5.43
CA ASN A 313 -46.62 -18.15 -4.32
C ASN A 313 -47.73 -17.22 -3.79
N GLU A 314 -48.96 -17.46 -4.23
CA GLU A 314 -50.14 -16.68 -3.86
C GLU A 314 -50.42 -16.62 -2.34
N ILE A 315 -50.02 -17.64 -1.57
CA ILE A 315 -50.16 -17.64 -0.11
C ILE A 315 -49.23 -16.58 0.49
N ILE A 316 -47.95 -16.58 0.10
CA ILE A 316 -46.95 -15.61 0.57
C ILE A 316 -47.35 -14.19 0.14
N LYS A 317 -47.84 -13.99 -1.09
CA LYS A 317 -48.36 -12.68 -1.54
C LYS A 317 -49.48 -12.19 -0.63
N LYS A 318 -50.43 -13.05 -0.28
CA LYS A 318 -51.56 -12.70 0.60
C LYS A 318 -51.09 -12.38 2.02
N GLU A 319 -50.12 -13.12 2.54
CA GLU A 319 -49.50 -12.82 3.84
C GLU A 319 -48.75 -11.48 3.83
N MET A 320 -48.03 -11.15 2.76
CA MET A 320 -47.34 -9.86 2.60
C MET A 320 -48.34 -8.69 2.49
N LEU A 321 -49.45 -8.85 1.74
CA LEU A 321 -50.53 -7.86 1.69
C LEU A 321 -51.18 -7.66 3.06
N ASN A 322 -51.50 -8.75 3.77
CA ASN A 322 -52.03 -8.69 5.15
C ASN A 322 -51.03 -8.05 6.13
N ALA A 323 -49.73 -8.20 5.88
CA ALA A 323 -48.68 -7.51 6.63
C ALA A 323 -48.59 -6.00 6.34
N GLY A 324 -49.35 -5.48 5.37
CA GLY A 324 -49.34 -4.07 4.94
C GLY A 324 -48.23 -3.75 3.93
N ILE A 325 -47.71 -4.76 3.23
CA ILE A 325 -46.59 -4.62 2.29
C ILE A 325 -47.12 -4.82 0.87
N SER A 326 -47.12 -3.73 0.09
CA SER A 326 -47.57 -3.72 -1.30
C SER A 326 -46.42 -3.98 -2.27
N ALA A 327 -46.58 -4.95 -3.17
CA ALA A 327 -45.66 -5.18 -4.29
C ALA A 327 -45.61 -3.97 -5.25
N ASN A 328 -44.43 -3.70 -5.81
CA ASN A 328 -44.27 -2.69 -6.85
C ASN A 328 -44.52 -3.33 -8.23
N ASN A 329 -45.49 -2.81 -9.00
CA ASN A 329 -45.92 -3.39 -10.28
C ASN A 329 -46.23 -4.90 -10.21
N GLY A 330 -46.74 -5.39 -9.07
CA GLY A 330 -47.07 -6.81 -8.86
C GLY A 330 -45.88 -7.70 -8.47
N HIS A 331 -44.66 -7.17 -8.38
CA HIS A 331 -43.47 -7.90 -7.95
C HIS A 331 -42.94 -7.41 -6.59
N TYR A 332 -42.67 -8.37 -5.70
CA TYR A 332 -41.99 -8.17 -4.42
C TYR A 332 -40.47 -8.23 -4.60
N THR A 333 -39.77 -7.38 -3.85
CA THR A 333 -38.31 -7.23 -3.83
C THR A 333 -37.70 -7.72 -2.51
N PHE A 334 -36.37 -7.74 -2.41
CA PHE A 334 -35.69 -8.03 -1.14
C PHE A 334 -35.93 -6.98 -0.05
N ASN A 335 -36.28 -5.73 -0.41
CA ASN A 335 -36.74 -4.73 0.57
C ASN A 335 -38.05 -5.16 1.22
N ASP A 336 -39.01 -5.60 0.40
CA ASP A 336 -40.34 -6.00 0.84
C ASP A 336 -40.27 -7.28 1.65
N LEU A 337 -39.48 -8.26 1.20
CA LEU A 337 -39.17 -9.47 1.93
C LEU A 337 -38.51 -9.15 3.29
N THR A 338 -37.52 -8.24 3.33
CA THR A 338 -36.87 -7.84 4.59
C THR A 338 -37.88 -7.29 5.58
N LYS A 339 -38.75 -6.36 5.14
CA LYS A 339 -39.81 -5.78 5.98
C LYS A 339 -40.78 -6.85 6.48
N PHE A 340 -41.17 -7.78 5.60
CA PHE A 340 -42.06 -8.91 5.92
C PHE A 340 -41.44 -9.83 6.97
N VAL A 341 -40.20 -10.30 6.76
CA VAL A 341 -39.50 -11.20 7.69
C VAL A 341 -39.31 -10.54 9.06
N VAL A 342 -38.90 -9.27 9.12
CA VAL A 342 -38.77 -8.54 10.38
C VAL A 342 -40.12 -8.41 11.10
N LYS A 343 -41.23 -8.20 10.37
CA LYS A 343 -42.58 -8.16 10.95
C LYS A 343 -43.02 -9.53 11.48
N GLN A 344 -42.88 -10.59 10.69
CA GLN A 344 -43.26 -11.94 11.10
C GLN A 344 -42.44 -12.45 12.29
N LEU A 345 -41.15 -12.11 12.37
CA LEU A 345 -40.30 -12.39 13.53
C LEU A 345 -40.76 -11.64 14.80
N LYS A 346 -41.38 -10.47 14.70
CA LYS A 346 -41.96 -9.76 15.85
C LYS A 346 -43.31 -10.32 16.29
N GLU A 347 -44.19 -10.58 15.33
CA GLU A 347 -45.61 -10.80 15.59
C GLU A 347 -46.01 -12.28 15.64
N ASN A 348 -45.42 -13.13 14.80
CA ASN A 348 -45.84 -14.52 14.59
C ASN A 348 -44.67 -15.53 14.60
N SER A 349 -43.61 -15.25 15.38
CA SER A 349 -42.37 -16.03 15.37
C SER A 349 -42.56 -17.55 15.44
N ASN A 350 -43.50 -18.04 16.26
CA ASN A 350 -43.78 -19.46 16.46
C ASN A 350 -44.25 -20.20 15.19
N ASN A 351 -44.93 -19.51 14.28
CA ASN A 351 -45.52 -20.10 13.07
C ASN A 351 -44.76 -19.71 11.79
N PHE A 352 -43.73 -18.87 11.92
CA PHE A 352 -42.99 -18.35 10.78
C PHE A 352 -41.94 -19.35 10.27
N SER A 353 -41.87 -19.54 8.95
CA SER A 353 -40.90 -20.41 8.30
C SER A 353 -40.54 -19.94 6.90
N LEU A 354 -39.32 -20.23 6.46
CA LEU A 354 -38.79 -19.88 5.14
C LEU A 354 -38.32 -21.14 4.42
N SER A 355 -38.42 -21.18 3.09
CA SER A 355 -37.75 -22.22 2.30
C SER A 355 -36.23 -22.06 2.39
N PRO A 356 -35.43 -23.12 2.13
CA PRO A 356 -33.97 -23.02 2.15
C PRO A 356 -33.44 -21.96 1.19
N LYS A 357 -34.03 -21.84 0.00
CA LYS A 357 -33.63 -20.88 -1.02
C LYS A 357 -33.86 -19.44 -0.56
N VAL A 358 -35.06 -19.12 -0.07
CA VAL A 358 -35.41 -17.77 0.40
C VAL A 358 -34.61 -17.40 1.66
N PHE A 359 -34.45 -18.34 2.61
CA PHE A 359 -33.64 -18.14 3.81
C PHE A 359 -32.19 -17.81 3.47
N LEU A 360 -31.54 -18.63 2.62
CA LEU A 360 -30.15 -18.41 2.24
C LEU A 360 -29.98 -17.13 1.42
N ALA A 361 -30.89 -16.84 0.48
CA ALA A 361 -30.85 -15.59 -0.27
C ALA A 361 -30.94 -14.36 0.65
N LEU A 362 -31.82 -14.36 1.65
CA LEU A 362 -31.94 -13.25 2.61
C LEU A 362 -30.70 -13.12 3.52
N LYS A 363 -30.11 -14.24 3.95
CA LYS A 363 -28.85 -14.32 4.71
C LYS A 363 -27.68 -13.72 3.92
N TYR A 364 -27.49 -14.14 2.66
CA TYR A 364 -26.41 -13.63 1.80
C TYR A 364 -26.65 -12.17 1.35
N TYR A 365 -27.89 -11.77 1.04
CA TYR A 365 -28.28 -10.39 0.76
C TYR A 365 -27.92 -9.45 1.92
N THR A 366 -28.31 -9.84 3.15
CA THR A 366 -27.99 -9.08 4.37
C THR A 366 -26.48 -8.95 4.59
N SER A 367 -25.74 -10.06 4.40
CA SER A 367 -24.27 -10.05 4.54
C SER A 367 -23.58 -9.19 3.48
N ALA A 368 -24.04 -9.22 2.23
CA ALA A 368 -23.48 -8.44 1.13
C ALA A 368 -23.69 -6.93 1.34
N LEU A 369 -24.90 -6.50 1.72
CA LEU A 369 -25.20 -5.09 2.00
C LEU A 369 -24.46 -4.59 3.25
N SER A 370 -24.29 -5.42 4.28
CA SER A 370 -23.43 -5.11 5.42
C SER A 370 -21.95 -4.93 5.02
N GLU A 371 -21.45 -5.69 4.04
CA GLU A 371 -20.07 -5.58 3.57
C GLU A 371 -19.88 -4.32 2.72
N TYR A 372 -20.82 -3.98 1.83
CA TYR A 372 -20.76 -2.75 1.04
C TYR A 372 -20.85 -1.49 1.90
N THR A 373 -21.78 -1.46 2.87
CA THR A 373 -21.89 -0.33 3.80
C THR A 373 -20.63 -0.14 4.64
N LYS A 374 -19.98 -1.24 5.06
CA LYS A 374 -18.70 -1.20 5.78
C LYS A 374 -17.55 -0.71 4.90
N ILE A 375 -17.38 -1.24 3.69
CA ILE A 375 -16.31 -0.86 2.76
C ILE A 375 -16.46 0.62 2.34
N LEU A 376 -17.69 1.11 2.23
CA LEU A 376 -18.02 2.50 1.93
C LEU A 376 -18.24 3.37 3.18
N GLU A 377 -17.82 2.90 4.36
CA GLU A 377 -17.79 3.65 5.63
C GLU A 377 -19.11 4.34 6.04
N PHE A 378 -20.26 3.77 5.67
CA PHE A 378 -21.56 4.26 6.13
C PHE A 378 -21.65 4.20 7.65
N LYS A 379 -22.28 5.21 8.26
CA LYS A 379 -22.48 5.31 9.71
C LYS A 379 -23.97 5.41 10.03
N PRO A 380 -24.45 4.77 11.11
CA PRO A 380 -25.83 4.94 11.56
C PRO A 380 -26.04 6.36 12.06
N LEU A 381 -27.11 7.00 11.59
CA LEU A 381 -27.56 8.33 12.04
C LEU A 381 -27.92 8.29 13.53
N ASN A 382 -28.76 7.33 13.92
CA ASN A 382 -29.15 7.10 15.30
C ASN A 382 -28.35 5.94 15.90
N LYS A 383 -27.81 6.18 17.10
CA LYS A 383 -26.96 5.24 17.84
C LYS A 383 -27.54 4.96 19.21
N ALA A 384 -27.62 3.69 19.55
CA ALA A 384 -28.03 3.19 20.86
C ALA A 384 -26.79 2.66 21.61
N SER A 385 -26.85 2.52 22.94
CA SER A 385 -25.71 2.05 23.72
C SER A 385 -26.10 0.83 24.56
N PRO A 386 -25.36 -0.31 24.48
CA PRO A 386 -25.70 -1.52 25.22
C PRO A 386 -25.65 -1.31 26.73
N LEU A 387 -24.63 -0.54 27.17
CA LEU A 387 -24.42 -0.23 28.58
C LEU A 387 -25.52 0.69 29.11
N LYS A 388 -25.99 1.64 28.28
CA LYS A 388 -27.13 2.50 28.63
C LYS A 388 -28.39 1.68 28.86
N GLU A 389 -28.70 0.77 27.94
CA GLU A 389 -29.90 -0.04 27.96
C GLU A 389 -29.91 -1.04 29.12
N ASP A 390 -28.76 -1.70 29.40
CA ASP A 390 -28.63 -2.60 30.54
C ASP A 390 -28.74 -1.85 31.89
N ILE A 391 -28.17 -0.65 32.02
CA ILE A 391 -28.31 0.17 33.23
C ILE A 391 -29.77 0.65 33.40
N ILE A 392 -30.45 1.09 32.33
CA ILE A 392 -31.86 1.47 32.38
C ILE A 392 -32.73 0.29 32.84
N ARG A 393 -32.55 -0.90 32.25
CA ARG A 393 -33.27 -2.11 32.67
C ARG A 393 -33.07 -2.42 34.17
N LYS A 394 -31.82 -2.35 34.65
CA LYS A 394 -31.51 -2.54 36.09
C LYS A 394 -32.20 -1.50 36.98
N ILE A 395 -32.31 -0.25 36.54
CA ILE A 395 -33.05 0.80 37.23
C ILE A 395 -34.56 0.49 37.25
N GLU A 396 -35.14 0.00 36.16
CA GLU A 396 -36.56 -0.37 36.07
C GLU A 396 -36.90 -1.59 36.93
N ASP A 397 -36.05 -2.62 36.93
CA ASP A 397 -36.15 -3.78 37.82
C ASP A 397 -36.10 -3.34 39.29
N LYS A 398 -35.14 -2.46 39.65
CA LYS A 398 -35.00 -1.91 41.01
C LYS A 398 -36.16 -0.99 41.41
N LYS A 399 -36.70 -0.19 40.50
CA LYS A 399 -37.92 0.60 40.74
C LYS A 399 -39.14 -0.31 40.96
N THR A 400 -39.22 -1.42 40.25
CA THR A 400 -40.25 -2.46 40.45
C THR A 400 -40.09 -3.16 41.80
N GLU A 401 -38.86 -3.44 42.23
CA GLU A 401 -38.54 -3.97 43.57
C GLU A 401 -38.95 -2.97 44.66
N PHE A 402 -38.59 -1.69 44.50
CA PHE A 402 -38.92 -0.59 45.42
C PHE A 402 -40.44 -0.40 45.60
N LEU A 403 -41.22 -0.53 44.53
CA LEU A 403 -42.69 -0.44 44.55
C LEU A 403 -43.36 -1.62 45.27
N LYS A 404 -42.72 -2.79 45.28
CA LYS A 404 -43.22 -4.01 45.95
C LYS A 404 -42.74 -4.15 47.40
N GLN A 405 -41.84 -3.28 47.86
CA GLN A 405 -41.22 -3.38 49.17
C GLN A 405 -41.96 -2.55 50.24
N ASN A 406 -42.30 -3.23 51.35
CA ASN A 406 -43.01 -2.66 52.51
C ASN A 406 -42.07 -2.33 53.68
N ASP A 407 -40.88 -2.92 53.71
CA ASP A 407 -39.84 -2.68 54.72
C ASP A 407 -39.06 -1.38 54.41
N ILE A 408 -39.06 -0.44 55.36
CA ILE A 408 -38.50 0.91 55.19
C ILE A 408 -36.98 0.88 54.96
N ASP A 409 -36.24 0.06 55.70
CA ASP A 409 -34.78 0.02 55.61
C ASP A 409 -34.34 -0.62 54.29
N LYS A 410 -35.03 -1.69 53.86
CA LYS A 410 -34.83 -2.28 52.53
C LYS A 410 -35.20 -1.30 51.41
N LYS A 411 -36.28 -0.53 51.59
CA LYS A 411 -36.74 0.47 50.61
C LYS A 411 -35.74 1.63 50.46
N ASN A 412 -35.17 2.10 51.56
CA ASN A 412 -34.09 3.10 51.54
C ASN A 412 -32.82 2.57 50.85
N LYS A 413 -32.45 1.30 51.09
CA LYS A 413 -31.32 0.67 50.39
C LYS A 413 -31.55 0.57 48.88
N ILE A 414 -32.73 0.11 48.44
CA ILE A 414 -33.06 0.04 47.01
C ILE A 414 -33.06 1.44 46.37
N LYS A 415 -33.49 2.48 47.09
CA LYS A 415 -33.40 3.88 46.64
C LYS A 415 -31.96 4.32 46.37
N GLN A 416 -31.04 3.99 47.28
CA GLN A 416 -29.61 4.29 47.09
C GLN A 416 -29.03 3.53 45.87
N GLU A 417 -29.37 2.24 45.71
CA GLU A 417 -28.95 1.45 44.53
C GLU A 417 -29.46 2.06 43.21
N ILE A 418 -30.66 2.65 43.20
CA ILE A 418 -31.21 3.39 42.05
C ILE A 418 -30.43 4.69 41.81
N GLU A 419 -30.18 5.50 42.85
CA GLU A 419 -29.44 6.76 42.76
C GLU A 419 -28.00 6.54 42.26
N GLU A 420 -27.33 5.47 42.69
CA GLU A 420 -26.00 5.07 42.19
C GLU A 420 -26.06 4.70 40.69
N LEU A 421 -27.03 3.89 40.26
CA LEU A 421 -27.19 3.52 38.84
C LEU A 421 -27.52 4.72 37.95
N GLU A 422 -28.35 5.66 38.41
CA GLU A 422 -28.64 6.93 37.71
C GLU A 422 -27.39 7.84 37.66
N GLY A 423 -26.56 7.81 38.69
CA GLY A 423 -25.22 8.43 38.71
C GLY A 423 -24.23 7.82 37.71
N TYR A 424 -24.24 6.51 37.51
CA TYR A 424 -23.43 5.87 36.47
C TYR A 424 -23.94 6.20 35.05
N LEU A 425 -25.26 6.15 34.86
CA LEU A 425 -25.93 6.44 33.59
C LEU A 425 -25.66 7.86 33.07
N SER A 426 -25.58 8.84 33.98
CA SER A 426 -25.34 10.24 33.65
C SER A 426 -23.87 10.55 33.27
N ASN A 427 -22.91 9.75 33.73
CA ASN A 427 -21.48 10.08 33.62
C ASN A 427 -20.66 9.23 32.63
N ASN A 428 -21.06 7.99 32.29
CA ASN A 428 -20.13 7.02 31.66
C ASN A 428 -20.74 6.15 30.54
N ILE A 429 -20.91 6.71 29.32
CA ILE A 429 -21.44 5.94 28.17
C ILE A 429 -20.73 6.29 26.85
N ASN A 430 -19.73 5.48 26.47
CA ASN A 430 -18.90 5.71 25.27
C ASN A 430 -18.98 4.58 24.22
N PHE A 431 -19.89 3.61 24.38
CA PHE A 431 -20.02 2.45 23.50
C PHE A 431 -21.37 2.45 22.80
N TYR A 432 -21.38 2.32 21.47
CA TYR A 432 -22.60 2.50 20.67
C TYR A 432 -22.75 1.47 19.54
N TYR A 433 -23.99 1.11 19.24
CA TYR A 433 -24.40 0.30 18.09
C TYR A 433 -25.44 1.04 17.23
N ALA A 434 -25.77 0.51 16.04
CA ALA A 434 -26.79 1.06 15.16
C ALA A 434 -28.19 0.88 15.77
N ALA A 435 -28.89 1.97 16.10
CA ALA A 435 -30.19 1.88 16.75
C ALA A 435 -31.23 1.15 15.86
N PRO A 436 -32.20 0.42 16.45
CA PRO A 436 -33.20 -0.32 15.68
C PRO A 436 -33.92 0.56 14.65
N GLY A 437 -33.96 0.14 13.38
CA GLY A 437 -34.60 0.92 12.31
C GLY A 437 -33.82 2.15 11.84
N THR A 438 -32.56 2.36 12.25
CA THR A 438 -31.80 3.55 11.86
C THR A 438 -31.51 3.62 10.35
N VAL A 439 -31.47 4.85 9.84
CA VAL A 439 -30.91 5.15 8.53
C VAL A 439 -29.38 5.14 8.63
N LEU A 440 -28.72 4.51 7.65
CA LEU A 440 -27.29 4.59 7.41
C LEU A 440 -27.00 5.76 6.47
N THR A 441 -26.12 6.65 6.90
CA THR A 441 -25.74 7.88 6.20
C THR A 441 -24.23 7.97 6.03
N PHE A 442 -23.79 8.98 5.28
CA PHE A 442 -22.38 9.32 5.12
C PHE A 442 -21.92 10.27 6.23
N ASP A 443 -20.67 10.15 6.66
CA ASP A 443 -20.11 11.05 7.67
C ASP A 443 -19.64 12.37 7.03
N SER A 444 -20.47 13.41 7.14
CA SER A 444 -20.11 14.77 6.70
C SER A 444 -18.94 15.37 7.47
N ASN A 445 -18.67 14.91 8.69
CA ASN A 445 -17.54 15.41 9.50
C ASN A 445 -16.21 14.73 9.12
N ALA A 446 -16.24 13.64 8.33
CA ALA A 446 -15.06 12.98 7.80
C ALA A 446 -14.53 13.68 6.53
N ILE A 447 -14.30 15.00 6.62
CA ILE A 447 -13.66 15.92 5.65
C ILE A 447 -13.72 15.42 4.20
N GLU A 448 -14.88 15.54 3.53
CA GLU A 448 -15.02 15.42 2.06
C GLU A 448 -14.11 14.31 1.42
N ASN A 449 -14.06 13.12 2.03
CA ASN A 449 -13.08 12.09 1.65
C ASN A 449 -13.60 11.26 0.48
N VAL A 450 -12.85 11.27 -0.63
CA VAL A 450 -13.17 10.47 -1.81
C VAL A 450 -13.11 8.98 -1.44
N PRO A 451 -14.18 8.18 -1.64
CA PRO A 451 -14.15 6.72 -1.45
C PRO A 451 -12.98 6.13 -2.23
N PHE A 452 -12.20 5.24 -1.63
CA PHE A 452 -11.01 4.65 -2.27
C PHE A 452 -10.00 5.66 -2.81
N ALA A 453 -9.87 6.86 -2.21
CA ALA A 453 -8.81 7.82 -2.58
C ALA A 453 -7.40 7.25 -2.47
N GLY A 454 -7.17 6.38 -1.46
CA GLY A 454 -5.86 5.84 -1.12
C GLY A 454 -5.30 6.37 0.19
N ASP A 455 -4.04 6.01 0.43
CA ASP A 455 -3.25 6.37 1.62
C ASP A 455 -2.53 7.73 1.49
N GLU A 456 -2.11 8.10 0.29
CA GLU A 456 -1.40 9.37 0.02
C GLU A 456 -1.77 9.94 -1.35
N TYR A 457 -2.08 11.24 -1.40
CA TYR A 457 -2.47 11.94 -2.64
C TYR A 457 -1.42 11.83 -3.74
N GLN A 458 -1.89 11.84 -5.00
CA GLN A 458 -1.03 11.73 -6.17
C GLN A 458 -0.19 13.00 -6.35
N ARG A 459 1.13 12.82 -6.45
CA ARG A 459 2.14 13.84 -6.79
C ARG A 459 2.73 13.49 -8.15
N VAL A 460 1.95 13.79 -9.17
CA VAL A 460 2.26 13.54 -10.56
C VAL A 460 3.48 14.36 -11.00
N ILE A 461 4.47 13.70 -11.61
CA ILE A 461 5.64 14.31 -12.25
C ILE A 461 5.63 13.91 -13.72
N TYR A 462 5.45 14.89 -14.61
CA TYR A 462 5.45 14.68 -16.06
C TYR A 462 6.39 15.61 -16.83
N ASP A 463 6.96 16.59 -16.15
CA ASP A 463 7.88 17.56 -16.75
C ASP A 463 8.96 17.99 -15.74
N TRP A 464 9.93 18.76 -16.21
CA TRP A 464 10.96 19.29 -15.32
C TRP A 464 10.34 20.17 -14.23
N ASN A 465 9.37 21.02 -14.55
CA ASN A 465 8.74 21.94 -13.58
C ASN A 465 8.15 21.20 -12.36
N THR A 466 7.33 20.17 -12.59
CA THR A 466 6.76 19.32 -11.53
C THR A 466 7.84 18.55 -10.76
N SER A 467 8.92 18.11 -11.40
CA SER A 467 10.06 17.48 -10.70
C SER A 467 10.81 18.47 -9.78
N TRP A 468 10.97 19.73 -10.21
CA TRP A 468 11.61 20.79 -9.43
C TRP A 468 10.76 21.24 -8.23
N LYS A 469 9.42 21.07 -8.27
CA LYS A 469 8.55 21.25 -7.08
C LYS A 469 8.89 20.30 -5.93
N LEU A 470 9.47 19.13 -6.22
CA LEU A 470 10.07 18.29 -5.19
C LEU A 470 11.48 18.76 -4.84
N GLY A 471 12.32 19.10 -5.82
CA GLY A 471 13.59 19.78 -5.57
C GLY A 471 14.70 19.45 -6.56
N PRO A 472 15.90 20.03 -6.40
CA PRO A 472 16.99 19.93 -7.38
C PRO A 472 17.46 18.49 -7.63
N PHE A 473 17.46 17.64 -6.59
CA PHE A 473 17.81 16.22 -6.76
C PHE A 473 16.78 15.47 -7.61
N TYR A 474 15.49 15.78 -7.47
CA TYR A 474 14.45 15.16 -8.28
C TYR A 474 14.55 15.60 -9.73
N GLY A 475 14.73 16.90 -10.02
CA GLY A 475 14.86 17.39 -11.40
C GLY A 475 16.17 17.04 -12.12
N LEU A 476 17.30 16.95 -11.39
CA LEU A 476 18.61 16.68 -11.98
C LEU A 476 19.00 15.19 -12.02
N VAL A 477 18.46 14.35 -11.13
CA VAL A 477 18.89 12.95 -10.99
C VAL A 477 17.73 11.97 -11.10
N VAL A 478 16.67 12.14 -10.31
CA VAL A 478 15.57 11.15 -10.27
C VAL A 478 14.76 11.16 -11.57
N PHE A 479 14.36 12.34 -12.04
CA PHE A 479 13.48 12.48 -13.20
C PHE A 479 14.11 12.03 -14.53
N PRO A 480 15.37 12.36 -14.88
CA PRO A 480 16.01 11.81 -16.07
C PRO A 480 16.07 10.28 -16.06
N ILE A 481 16.33 9.67 -14.90
CA ILE A 481 16.32 8.20 -14.76
C ILE A 481 14.89 7.68 -14.92
N ALA A 482 13.90 8.28 -14.25
CA ALA A 482 12.50 7.89 -14.33
C ALA A 482 11.95 7.95 -15.78
N TRP A 483 12.28 9.02 -16.50
CA TRP A 483 11.86 9.23 -17.89
C TRP A 483 12.42 8.15 -18.83
N VAL A 484 13.73 7.89 -18.80
CA VAL A 484 14.35 6.78 -19.56
C VAL A 484 13.75 5.43 -19.16
N SER A 485 13.45 5.24 -17.88
CA SER A 485 12.88 4.00 -17.35
C SER A 485 11.45 3.75 -17.84
N SER A 486 10.59 4.78 -17.87
CA SER A 486 9.21 4.67 -18.39
C SER A 486 9.21 4.40 -19.89
N LEU A 487 10.09 5.06 -20.67
CA LEU A 487 10.26 4.75 -22.10
C LEU A 487 10.61 3.27 -22.33
N LEU A 488 11.59 2.75 -21.58
CA LEU A 488 11.97 1.33 -21.66
C LEU A 488 10.86 0.38 -21.19
N ALA A 489 10.04 0.78 -20.21
CA ALA A 489 8.93 -0.01 -19.69
C ALA A 489 7.73 -0.07 -20.66
N ARG A 490 7.42 1.04 -21.36
CA ARG A 490 6.28 1.18 -22.28
C ARG A 490 6.34 0.25 -23.50
N ASP A 491 7.55 -0.02 -23.98
CA ASP A 491 7.78 -0.79 -25.21
C ASP A 491 8.25 -2.24 -24.93
N MET A 492 8.50 -2.59 -23.68
CA MET A 492 8.77 -3.98 -23.30
C MET A 492 7.48 -4.83 -23.32
N PRO A 493 7.52 -6.07 -23.87
CA PRO A 493 6.39 -6.97 -23.82
C PRO A 493 6.02 -7.35 -22.37
N ILE A 494 4.73 -7.56 -22.12
CA ILE A 494 4.16 -7.91 -20.81
C ILE A 494 4.50 -9.37 -20.44
N LEU A 495 5.77 -9.64 -20.18
CA LEU A 495 6.30 -10.95 -19.80
C LEU A 495 6.03 -11.26 -18.32
N SER A 496 4.80 -11.11 -17.84
CA SER A 496 4.40 -11.42 -16.43
C SER A 496 5.37 -10.85 -15.38
N GLY A 497 5.70 -9.56 -15.53
CA GLY A 497 6.64 -8.83 -14.66
C GLY A 497 8.13 -8.95 -15.01
N TRP A 498 8.55 -9.92 -15.84
CA TRP A 498 9.96 -10.02 -16.27
C TRP A 498 10.43 -8.82 -17.09
N GLY A 499 9.53 -8.16 -17.85
CA GLY A 499 9.83 -6.92 -18.56
C GLY A 499 10.43 -5.86 -17.63
N THR A 500 9.79 -5.63 -16.48
CA THR A 500 10.27 -4.72 -15.42
C THR A 500 11.64 -5.12 -14.89
N VAL A 501 11.91 -6.42 -14.71
CA VAL A 501 13.24 -6.92 -14.30
C VAL A 501 14.31 -6.58 -15.35
N PHE A 502 14.00 -6.76 -16.64
CA PHE A 502 14.91 -6.39 -17.73
C PHE A 502 15.15 -4.88 -17.82
N VAL A 503 14.12 -4.07 -17.60
CA VAL A 503 14.26 -2.61 -17.58
C VAL A 503 15.18 -2.18 -16.42
N ILE A 504 14.93 -2.66 -15.19
CA ILE A 504 15.79 -2.42 -14.02
C ILE A 504 17.23 -2.87 -14.30
N LEU A 505 17.41 -4.02 -14.97
CA LEU A 505 18.73 -4.53 -15.38
C LEU A 505 19.46 -3.57 -16.32
N ILE A 506 18.82 -3.15 -17.42
CA ILE A 506 19.40 -2.25 -18.42
C ILE A 506 19.80 -0.92 -17.78
N ILE A 507 18.88 -0.28 -17.04
CA ILE A 507 19.13 0.99 -16.34
C ILE A 507 20.31 0.85 -15.38
N THR A 508 20.31 -0.21 -14.56
CA THR A 508 21.38 -0.46 -13.57
C THR A 508 22.73 -0.63 -14.26
N VAL A 509 22.79 -1.40 -15.36
CA VAL A 509 24.03 -1.61 -16.13
C VAL A 509 24.54 -0.31 -16.76
N VAL A 510 23.68 0.47 -17.43
CA VAL A 510 24.04 1.76 -18.04
C VAL A 510 24.57 2.74 -17.00
N ILE A 511 23.82 2.92 -15.91
CA ILE A 511 24.20 3.77 -14.79
C ILE A 511 25.53 3.32 -14.16
N ARG A 512 25.71 2.01 -13.97
CA ARG A 512 26.94 1.45 -13.39
C ARG A 512 28.14 1.58 -14.32
N LEU A 513 27.96 1.50 -15.64
CA LEU A 513 29.00 1.76 -16.64
C LEU A 513 29.45 3.23 -16.61
N LEU A 514 28.50 4.18 -16.62
CA LEU A 514 28.78 5.60 -16.49
C LEU A 514 29.52 5.91 -15.17
N THR A 515 29.02 5.36 -14.06
CA THR A 515 29.63 5.48 -12.74
C THR A 515 31.03 4.87 -12.71
N LEU A 516 31.25 3.70 -13.32
CA LEU A 516 32.56 3.06 -13.41
C LEU A 516 33.53 3.91 -14.22
N GLY A 517 33.11 4.53 -15.31
CA GLY A 517 33.93 5.48 -16.09
C GLY A 517 34.39 6.67 -15.24
N LEU A 518 33.48 7.27 -14.46
CA LEU A 518 33.77 8.39 -13.56
C LEU A 518 34.62 8.01 -12.34
N THR A 519 34.44 6.78 -11.82
CA THR A 519 35.10 6.30 -10.59
C THR A 519 36.33 5.43 -10.84
N PHE A 520 36.69 5.12 -12.09
CA PHE A 520 37.75 4.15 -12.41
C PHE A 520 39.08 4.42 -11.68
N LYS A 521 39.52 5.70 -11.64
CA LYS A 521 40.77 6.08 -10.96
C LYS A 521 40.68 5.86 -9.45
N GLN A 522 39.54 6.19 -8.86
CA GLN A 522 39.22 6.04 -7.44
C GLN A 522 39.19 4.55 -7.08
N THR A 523 38.59 3.71 -7.92
CA THR A 523 38.58 2.25 -7.76
C THR A 523 39.99 1.64 -7.86
N ILE A 524 40.84 2.11 -8.79
CA ILE A 524 42.26 1.70 -8.83
C ILE A 524 43.01 2.15 -7.57
N ASN A 525 42.77 3.36 -7.06
CA ASN A 525 43.42 3.85 -5.84
C ASN A 525 42.92 3.13 -4.57
N GLN A 526 41.63 2.74 -4.50
CA GLN A 526 41.11 1.85 -3.46
C GLN A 526 41.81 0.48 -3.51
N SER A 527 42.05 -0.09 -4.70
CA SER A 527 42.88 -1.30 -4.80
C SER A 527 44.29 -1.10 -4.25
N LYS A 528 44.92 0.06 -4.44
CA LYS A 528 46.24 0.33 -3.85
C LYS A 528 46.17 0.41 -2.33
N GLN A 529 45.08 0.97 -1.77
CA GLN A 529 44.83 0.96 -0.32
C GLN A 529 44.73 -0.48 0.23
N GLU A 530 44.11 -1.41 -0.51
CA GLU A 530 44.09 -2.83 -0.14
C GLU A 530 45.49 -3.46 -0.11
N GLU A 531 46.36 -3.10 -1.04
CA GLU A 531 47.73 -3.64 -1.12
C GLU A 531 48.64 -3.12 0.00
N ILE A 532 48.45 -1.87 0.46
CA ILE A 532 49.17 -1.33 1.62
C ILE A 532 48.47 -1.59 2.96
N LYS A 533 47.36 -2.33 3.00
CA LYS A 533 46.58 -2.62 4.22
C LYS A 533 47.43 -3.27 5.33
N SER A 534 48.42 -4.09 4.98
CA SER A 534 49.39 -4.65 5.95
C SER A 534 50.36 -3.60 6.51
N LYS A 535 50.86 -2.68 5.67
CA LYS A 535 51.67 -1.53 6.14
C LYS A 535 50.88 -0.64 7.10
N LYS A 536 49.58 -0.43 6.84
CA LYS A 536 48.69 0.26 7.79
C LYS A 536 48.52 -0.53 9.09
N ALA A 537 48.31 -1.84 9.02
CA ALA A 537 48.16 -2.68 10.22
C ALA A 537 49.40 -2.65 11.14
N LYS A 538 50.61 -2.45 10.60
CA LYS A 538 51.83 -2.21 11.38
C LYS A 538 51.79 -0.90 12.17
N ILE A 539 51.31 0.18 11.55
CA ILE A 539 51.11 1.46 12.24
C ILE A 539 50.02 1.30 13.31
N ASP A 540 48.89 0.66 12.97
CA ASP A 540 47.79 0.43 13.91
C ASP A 540 48.18 -0.48 15.11
N ALA A 541 49.16 -1.37 14.95
CA ALA A 541 49.76 -2.16 16.02
C ALA A 541 50.69 -1.32 16.91
N LYS A 542 51.61 -0.55 16.32
CA LYS A 542 52.56 0.35 17.03
C LYS A 542 51.88 1.33 17.99
N TYR A 543 50.64 1.75 17.70
CA TYR A 543 49.86 2.66 18.54
C TYR A 543 48.74 1.97 19.34
N ALA A 544 48.76 0.63 19.45
CA ALA A 544 47.68 -0.14 20.04
C ALA A 544 47.43 0.20 21.52
N ASP A 545 48.44 0.49 22.32
CA ASP A 545 48.25 0.71 23.76
C ASP A 545 47.92 2.17 24.11
N PHE A 546 48.27 3.10 23.22
CA PHE A 546 48.09 4.54 23.43
C PHE A 546 46.68 5.07 23.09
N LYS A 547 45.66 4.19 23.06
CA LYS A 547 44.27 4.53 22.62
C LYS A 547 43.57 5.61 23.46
N ASN A 548 44.03 5.92 24.66
CA ASN A 548 43.45 6.98 25.50
C ASN A 548 44.20 8.31 25.36
N ASN A 549 45.39 8.33 24.75
CA ASN A 549 46.20 9.53 24.57
C ASN A 549 45.85 10.26 23.25
N LYS A 550 45.36 11.51 23.35
CA LYS A 550 44.98 12.34 22.19
C LYS A 550 46.16 12.65 21.25
N GLN A 551 47.35 12.90 21.80
CA GLN A 551 48.55 13.21 21.01
C GLN A 551 49.03 11.99 20.21
N MET A 552 48.99 10.81 20.82
CA MET A 552 49.41 9.57 20.13
C MET A 552 48.43 9.17 19.02
N LYS A 553 47.12 9.44 19.18
CA LYS A 553 46.14 9.34 18.08
C LYS A 553 46.48 10.28 16.91
N ALA A 554 46.86 11.53 17.19
CA ALA A 554 47.25 12.47 16.14
C ALA A 554 48.50 11.99 15.38
N ARG A 555 49.52 11.49 16.11
CA ARG A 555 50.72 10.88 15.50
C ARG A 555 50.39 9.65 14.64
N GLN A 556 49.51 8.76 15.11
CA GLN A 556 49.03 7.62 14.31
C GLN A 556 48.35 8.08 13.02
N GLN A 557 47.47 9.09 13.09
CA GLN A 557 46.80 9.65 11.90
C GLN A 557 47.80 10.27 10.92
N GLN A 558 48.83 10.95 11.41
CA GLN A 558 49.91 11.52 10.59
C GLN A 558 50.73 10.44 9.89
N GLU A 559 51.18 9.39 10.59
CA GLU A 559 51.93 8.29 9.95
C GLU A 559 51.10 7.56 8.88
N VAL A 560 49.79 7.39 9.10
CA VAL A 560 48.87 6.83 8.09
C VAL A 560 48.70 7.78 6.89
N ALA A 561 48.60 9.10 7.12
CA ALA A 561 48.51 10.09 6.06
C ALA A 561 49.79 10.14 5.21
N ASP A 562 50.97 10.09 5.83
CA ASP A 562 52.25 10.04 5.14
C ASP A 562 52.45 8.72 4.37
N LEU A 563 51.97 7.59 4.91
CA LEU A 563 51.93 6.33 4.17
C LEU A 563 51.08 6.46 2.90
N TYR A 564 49.90 7.08 2.97
CA TYR A 564 49.05 7.29 1.79
C TYR A 564 49.71 8.25 0.79
N LYS A 565 50.26 9.38 1.26
CA LYS A 565 50.96 10.38 0.44
C LYS A 565 52.15 9.76 -0.32
N LYS A 566 52.99 8.97 0.37
CA LYS A 566 54.15 8.26 -0.22
C LYS A 566 53.75 7.25 -1.31
N ASN A 567 52.55 6.67 -1.24
CA ASN A 567 52.06 5.69 -2.24
C ASN A 567 51.16 6.34 -3.31
N GLY A 568 51.05 7.68 -3.34
CA GLY A 568 50.20 8.41 -4.30
C GLY A 568 48.70 8.11 -4.15
N ILE A 569 48.26 7.81 -2.92
CA ILE A 569 46.89 7.47 -2.58
C ILE A 569 46.21 8.70 -1.98
N ASN A 570 45.05 9.08 -2.52
CA ASN A 570 44.19 10.09 -1.93
C ASN A 570 43.18 9.42 -0.97
N PRO A 571 43.16 9.78 0.34
CA PRO A 571 42.17 9.21 1.28
C PRO A 571 40.73 9.55 0.91
N LEU A 572 40.48 10.66 0.20
CA LEU A 572 39.13 11.07 -0.22
C LEU A 572 38.56 10.23 -1.37
N ASP A 573 39.35 9.37 -2.04
CA ASP A 573 38.86 8.55 -3.16
C ASP A 573 37.79 7.52 -2.72
N ALA A 574 37.87 7.05 -1.46
CA ALA A 574 36.84 6.20 -0.86
C ALA A 574 35.54 6.99 -0.62
N PHE A 575 35.64 8.19 -0.06
CA PHE A 575 34.51 9.09 0.17
C PHE A 575 33.84 9.52 -1.13
N LEU A 576 34.60 9.83 -2.18
CA LEU A 576 34.06 10.25 -3.47
C LEU A 576 33.26 9.13 -4.17
N THR A 577 33.64 7.87 -3.99
CA THR A 577 32.86 6.73 -4.51
C THR A 577 31.55 6.55 -3.73
N ILE A 578 31.58 6.74 -2.41
CA ILE A 578 30.40 6.72 -1.55
C ILE A 578 29.43 7.86 -1.94
N LEU A 579 29.96 9.06 -2.17
CA LEU A 579 29.20 10.25 -2.58
C LEU A 579 28.49 10.07 -3.93
N ILE A 580 29.04 9.30 -4.86
CA ILE A 580 28.35 9.00 -6.12
C ILE A 580 27.35 7.85 -5.93
N SER A 581 27.67 6.86 -5.08
CA SER A 581 26.88 5.64 -4.92
C SER A 581 25.56 5.85 -4.13
N PHE A 582 25.58 6.64 -3.05
CA PHE A 582 24.37 6.86 -2.25
C PHE A 582 23.26 7.59 -2.99
N PRO A 583 23.48 8.78 -3.61
CA PRO A 583 22.42 9.53 -4.29
C PRO A 583 21.86 8.74 -5.46
N LEU A 584 22.70 7.97 -6.14
CA LEU A 584 22.29 7.08 -7.21
C LEU A 584 21.39 5.93 -6.73
N PHE A 585 21.68 5.34 -5.57
CA PHE A 585 20.77 4.40 -4.93
C PHE A 585 19.44 5.07 -4.58
N PHE A 586 19.44 6.24 -3.95
CA PHE A 586 18.22 6.98 -3.61
C PHE A 586 17.39 7.33 -4.85
N ALA A 587 18.03 7.67 -5.96
CA ALA A 587 17.35 7.95 -7.22
C ALA A 587 16.70 6.69 -7.80
N ILE A 588 17.43 5.58 -7.93
CA ILE A 588 16.86 4.31 -8.45
C ILE A 588 15.77 3.78 -7.52
N TRP A 589 15.97 3.86 -6.20
CA TRP A 589 14.95 3.48 -5.21
C TRP A 589 13.66 4.29 -5.37
N ARG A 590 13.77 5.60 -5.62
CA ARG A 590 12.60 6.45 -5.89
C ARG A 590 11.97 6.14 -7.24
N VAL A 591 12.76 5.92 -8.29
CA VAL A 591 12.26 5.45 -9.60
C VAL A 591 11.48 4.14 -9.45
N ILE A 592 11.98 3.18 -8.66
CA ILE A 592 11.31 1.89 -8.42
C ILE A 592 9.97 2.05 -7.69
N GLN A 593 9.89 2.92 -6.69
CA GLN A 593 8.64 3.19 -5.95
C GLN A 593 7.69 4.17 -6.65
N SER A 594 8.14 4.89 -7.67
CA SER A 594 7.38 5.99 -8.28
C SER A 594 7.11 5.81 -9.76
N LEU A 595 7.54 4.71 -10.38
CA LEU A 595 7.04 4.34 -11.70
C LEU A 595 5.78 3.48 -11.56
N PRO A 596 4.64 3.93 -12.08
CA PRO A 596 3.38 3.20 -12.01
C PRO A 596 3.46 1.79 -12.64
N GLU A 597 4.22 1.63 -13.72
CA GLU A 597 4.49 0.35 -14.38
C GLU A 597 5.23 -0.61 -13.43
N PHE A 598 6.14 -0.08 -12.61
CA PHE A 598 6.92 -0.88 -11.64
C PHE A 598 6.12 -1.18 -10.38
N LYS A 599 5.31 -0.24 -9.89
CA LYS A 599 4.38 -0.47 -8.76
C LYS A 599 3.38 -1.59 -9.07
N SER A 600 2.77 -1.54 -10.26
CA SER A 600 1.79 -2.54 -10.72
C SER A 600 2.40 -3.88 -11.12
N THR A 601 3.73 -3.99 -11.13
CA THR A 601 4.40 -5.24 -11.49
C THR A 601 4.19 -6.30 -10.42
N THR A 602 3.49 -7.37 -10.80
CA THR A 602 3.53 -8.65 -10.09
C THR A 602 4.39 -9.65 -10.84
N LEU A 603 5.23 -10.41 -10.13
CA LEU A 603 6.08 -11.48 -10.66
C LEU A 603 6.03 -12.67 -9.70
N LEU A 604 5.71 -13.86 -10.21
CA LEU A 604 5.61 -15.11 -9.40
C LEU A 604 4.70 -14.95 -8.15
N GLY A 605 3.64 -14.15 -8.23
CA GLY A 605 2.74 -13.87 -7.10
C GLY A 605 3.28 -12.89 -6.05
N MET A 606 4.44 -12.27 -6.28
CA MET A 606 4.97 -11.16 -5.47
C MET A 606 4.67 -9.82 -6.16
N SER A 607 4.21 -8.81 -5.42
CA SER A 607 4.12 -7.43 -5.89
C SER A 607 5.44 -6.69 -5.67
N PHE A 608 5.90 -5.92 -6.67
CA PHE A 608 7.16 -5.16 -6.58
C PHE A 608 7.05 -3.93 -5.67
N ALA A 609 5.83 -3.43 -5.44
CA ALA A 609 5.55 -2.38 -4.48
C ALA A 609 5.55 -2.86 -3.02
N GLU A 610 5.47 -4.17 -2.77
CA GLU A 610 5.26 -4.71 -1.43
C GLU A 610 6.55 -5.01 -0.65
N THR A 611 6.48 -4.80 0.67
CA THR A 611 7.62 -5.02 1.58
C THR A 611 7.73 -6.50 1.96
N SER A 612 8.71 -7.18 1.36
CA SER A 612 8.83 -8.65 1.36
C SER A 612 8.80 -9.31 2.74
N TRP A 613 9.50 -8.75 3.74
CA TRP A 613 9.49 -9.33 5.09
C TRP A 613 8.11 -9.22 5.76
N ARG A 614 7.37 -8.13 5.50
CA ARG A 614 6.05 -7.90 6.08
C ARG A 614 5.05 -8.93 5.52
N ARG A 615 5.03 -9.09 4.19
CA ARG A 615 4.19 -10.08 3.50
C ARG A 615 4.53 -11.52 3.93
N LEU A 616 5.80 -11.87 4.06
CA LEU A 616 6.21 -13.19 4.54
C LEU A 616 5.71 -13.50 5.96
N PHE A 617 5.96 -12.60 6.92
CA PHE A 617 5.74 -12.89 8.36
C PHE A 617 4.35 -12.52 8.90
N PHE A 618 3.64 -11.55 8.31
CA PHE A 618 2.30 -11.16 8.77
C PHE A 618 1.17 -11.67 7.86
N ASN A 619 1.43 -11.89 6.57
CA ASN A 619 0.42 -12.36 5.61
C ASN A 619 0.61 -13.84 5.22
N ALA A 620 1.66 -14.51 5.72
CA ALA A 620 2.05 -15.88 5.35
C ALA A 620 2.29 -16.10 3.83
N GLU A 621 2.66 -15.03 3.11
CA GLU A 621 2.91 -15.04 1.67
C GLU A 621 4.33 -15.60 1.38
N TRP A 622 4.46 -16.93 1.41
CA TRP A 622 5.74 -17.65 1.30
C TRP A 622 6.56 -17.35 0.03
N GLN A 623 5.92 -16.90 -1.05
CA GLN A 623 6.62 -16.54 -2.30
C GLN A 623 7.70 -15.47 -2.08
N TYR A 624 7.53 -14.56 -1.12
CA TYR A 624 8.52 -13.52 -0.81
C TYR A 624 9.80 -14.07 -0.16
N LEU A 625 9.82 -15.32 0.32
CA LEU A 625 11.04 -15.96 0.81
C LEU A 625 12.07 -16.14 -0.33
N ILE A 626 11.62 -16.32 -1.57
CA ILE A 626 12.49 -16.51 -2.75
C ILE A 626 13.32 -15.25 -3.01
N ILE A 627 12.70 -14.06 -3.05
CA ILE A 627 13.43 -12.81 -3.28
C ILE A 627 14.35 -12.47 -2.09
N LEU A 628 13.88 -12.70 -0.85
CA LEU A 628 14.66 -12.45 0.37
C LEU A 628 15.93 -13.33 0.45
N THR A 629 15.81 -14.62 0.16
CA THR A 629 16.98 -15.54 0.14
C THR A 629 17.92 -15.22 -1.04
N THR A 630 17.37 -14.91 -2.21
CA THR A 630 18.17 -14.54 -3.40
C THR A 630 18.99 -13.27 -3.16
N VAL A 631 18.38 -12.20 -2.62
CA VAL A 631 19.10 -10.96 -2.32
C VAL A 631 20.14 -11.17 -1.22
N ALA A 632 19.84 -11.98 -0.19
CA ALA A 632 20.78 -12.35 0.86
C ALA A 632 22.06 -13.00 0.31
N ILE A 633 21.89 -14.03 -0.53
CA ILE A 633 22.99 -14.80 -1.13
C ILE A 633 23.84 -13.91 -2.03
N VAL A 634 23.20 -13.18 -2.96
CA VAL A 634 23.91 -12.34 -3.93
C VAL A 634 24.63 -11.17 -3.26
N GLN A 635 24.01 -10.51 -2.28
CA GLN A 635 24.67 -9.45 -1.50
C GLN A 635 25.82 -10.01 -0.66
N GLY A 636 25.61 -11.14 0.04
CA GLY A 636 26.66 -11.82 0.80
C GLY A 636 27.89 -12.16 -0.06
N ILE A 637 27.69 -12.80 -1.22
CA ILE A 637 28.76 -13.12 -2.16
C ILE A 637 29.44 -11.83 -2.65
N SER A 638 28.68 -10.82 -3.08
CA SER A 638 29.26 -9.57 -3.63
C SER A 638 30.16 -8.84 -2.63
N GLN A 639 29.79 -8.86 -1.34
CA GLN A 639 30.54 -8.21 -0.26
C GLN A 639 31.72 -9.07 0.25
N MET A 640 31.61 -10.40 0.19
CA MET A 640 32.70 -11.32 0.58
C MET A 640 33.78 -11.47 -0.49
N LEU A 641 33.44 -11.33 -1.77
CA LEU A 641 34.34 -11.61 -2.89
C LEU A 641 35.65 -10.77 -2.87
N PRO A 642 35.64 -9.44 -2.65
CA PRO A 642 36.88 -8.67 -2.53
C PRO A 642 37.79 -9.17 -1.40
N PHE A 643 37.22 -9.62 -0.28
CA PHE A 643 37.97 -10.19 0.82
C PHE A 643 38.59 -11.54 0.44
N ILE A 644 37.83 -12.43 -0.22
CA ILE A 644 38.31 -13.75 -0.64
C ILE A 644 39.48 -13.63 -1.62
N LEU A 645 39.36 -12.77 -2.63
CA LEU A 645 40.40 -12.57 -3.66
C LEU A 645 41.69 -11.99 -3.07
N ASN A 646 41.59 -11.11 -2.06
CA ASN A 646 42.75 -10.52 -1.41
C ASN A 646 43.33 -11.38 -0.25
N LYS A 647 42.59 -12.38 0.27
CA LYS A 647 42.97 -13.21 1.43
C LYS A 647 44.34 -13.88 1.30
N LYS A 648 44.73 -14.32 0.10
CA LYS A 648 46.02 -14.97 -0.16
C LYS A 648 47.23 -14.04 0.04
N LYS A 649 47.09 -12.72 -0.20
CA LYS A 649 48.19 -11.73 -0.03
C LYS A 649 48.53 -11.46 1.44
N PHE A 650 47.58 -11.62 2.37
CA PHE A 650 47.78 -11.26 3.78
C PHE A 650 48.49 -12.33 4.63
N LYS A 651 48.42 -13.61 4.23
CA LYS A 651 48.97 -14.73 5.03
C LYS A 651 50.51 -14.77 5.11
N GLN A 652 51.22 -14.05 4.24
CA GLN A 652 52.68 -14.23 4.08
C GLN A 652 53.56 -13.24 4.87
N ARG A 653 53.01 -12.19 5.52
CA ARG A 653 53.81 -11.10 6.11
C ARG A 653 53.11 -10.36 7.28
N THR A 654 52.80 -11.03 8.39
CA THR A 654 52.18 -10.38 9.57
C THR A 654 52.65 -10.96 10.91
N THR A 655 53.01 -10.08 11.85
CA THR A 655 53.21 -10.43 13.28
C THR A 655 51.87 -10.68 14.00
N ILE A 656 51.93 -11.17 15.26
CA ILE A 656 50.75 -11.49 16.08
C ILE A 656 49.86 -10.25 16.29
N GLU A 657 50.45 -9.07 16.49
CA GLU A 657 49.72 -7.83 16.74
C GLU A 657 49.11 -7.24 15.46
N GLU A 658 49.83 -7.29 14.35
CA GLU A 658 49.29 -6.97 13.02
C GLU A 658 48.08 -7.86 12.69
N ALA A 659 48.14 -9.15 13.03
CA ALA A 659 47.04 -10.09 12.85
C ALA A 659 45.82 -9.73 13.74
N LYS A 660 46.04 -9.26 14.98
CA LYS A 660 44.97 -8.73 15.86
C LYS A 660 44.33 -7.47 15.25
N ALA A 661 45.12 -6.52 14.73
CA ALA A 661 44.64 -5.30 14.09
C ALA A 661 43.79 -5.62 12.84
N LEU A 662 44.28 -6.51 11.96
CA LEU A 662 43.54 -6.98 10.79
C LEU A 662 42.26 -7.75 11.18
N LYS A 663 42.28 -8.56 12.25
CA LYS A 663 41.10 -9.26 12.77
C LYS A 663 40.03 -8.27 13.26
N LYS A 664 40.43 -7.17 13.93
CA LYS A 664 39.51 -6.09 14.33
C LYS A 664 38.86 -5.43 13.12
N GLN A 665 39.65 -5.03 12.11
CA GLN A 665 39.11 -4.42 10.89
C GLN A 665 38.15 -5.36 10.15
N ASN A 666 38.49 -6.65 10.04
CA ASN A 666 37.63 -7.66 9.41
C ASN A 666 36.34 -7.92 10.22
N LYS A 667 36.37 -7.81 11.57
CA LYS A 667 35.16 -7.87 12.40
C LYS A 667 34.24 -6.67 12.12
N THR A 668 34.78 -5.46 12.04
CA THR A 668 34.02 -4.25 11.69
C THR A 668 33.37 -4.38 10.31
N GLN A 669 34.11 -4.88 9.31
CA GLN A 669 33.55 -5.15 7.98
C GLN A 669 32.40 -6.15 8.03
N LYS A 670 32.55 -7.29 8.72
CA LYS A 670 31.48 -8.29 8.89
C LYS A 670 30.23 -7.75 9.58
N ILE A 671 30.39 -6.90 10.60
CA ILE A 671 29.26 -6.25 11.28
C ILE A 671 28.52 -5.33 10.28
N MET A 672 29.27 -4.55 9.49
CA MET A 672 28.66 -3.68 8.47
C MET A 672 27.90 -4.49 7.40
N MET A 673 28.44 -5.64 6.97
CA MET A 673 27.74 -6.56 6.05
C MET A 673 26.41 -7.07 6.64
N PHE A 674 26.42 -7.46 7.93
CA PHE A 674 25.22 -7.89 8.65
C PHE A 674 24.19 -6.76 8.76
N VAL A 675 24.61 -5.55 9.14
CA VAL A 675 23.72 -4.36 9.19
C VAL A 675 23.12 -4.07 7.81
N PHE A 676 23.92 -4.07 6.74
CA PHE A 676 23.39 -3.89 5.38
C PHE A 676 22.41 -4.99 4.97
N PHE A 677 22.65 -6.24 5.39
CA PHE A 677 21.69 -7.33 5.16
C PHE A 677 20.31 -7.03 5.78
N PHE A 678 20.23 -6.62 7.06
CA PHE A 678 18.94 -6.22 7.66
C PHE A 678 18.33 -4.99 6.98
N ILE A 679 19.14 -4.01 6.57
CA ILE A 679 18.67 -2.88 5.76
C ILE A 679 18.07 -3.37 4.43
N THR A 680 18.53 -4.48 3.85
CA THR A 680 17.90 -5.01 2.61
C THR A 680 16.52 -5.64 2.82
N LEU A 681 16.19 -6.07 4.04
CA LEU A 681 14.90 -6.70 4.35
C LEU A 681 13.74 -5.70 4.38
N ILE A 682 13.98 -4.45 4.80
CA ILE A 682 12.94 -3.44 5.04
C ILE A 682 12.39 -2.74 3.78
N PHE A 683 12.96 -2.99 2.61
CA PHE A 683 12.54 -2.38 1.34
C PHE A 683 11.59 -3.31 0.55
N THR A 684 10.96 -2.74 -0.48
CA THR A 684 10.02 -3.47 -1.36
C THR A 684 10.73 -4.47 -2.27
N ALA A 685 9.98 -5.48 -2.75
CA ALA A 685 10.53 -6.54 -3.59
C ALA A 685 11.21 -6.00 -4.88
N GLY A 686 10.67 -4.95 -5.51
CA GLY A 686 11.30 -4.31 -6.68
C GLY A 686 12.69 -3.74 -6.38
N VAL A 687 12.91 -3.21 -5.18
CA VAL A 687 14.23 -2.68 -4.75
C VAL A 687 15.20 -3.83 -4.46
N GLN A 688 14.69 -4.96 -3.97
CA GLN A 688 15.48 -6.18 -3.78
C GLN A 688 15.93 -6.78 -5.12
N VAL A 689 15.09 -6.74 -6.16
CA VAL A 689 15.48 -7.09 -7.54
C VAL A 689 16.63 -6.20 -8.03
N TYR A 690 16.54 -4.88 -7.83
CA TYR A 690 17.66 -3.98 -8.11
C TYR A 690 18.94 -4.37 -7.34
N TRP A 691 18.84 -4.74 -6.06
CA TRP A 691 20.01 -5.18 -5.30
C TRP A 691 20.59 -6.52 -5.74
N VAL A 692 19.78 -7.46 -6.23
CA VAL A 692 20.28 -8.69 -6.87
C VAL A 692 21.11 -8.30 -8.09
N ILE A 693 20.55 -7.52 -9.01
CA ILE A 693 21.23 -7.05 -10.23
C ILE A 693 22.52 -6.27 -9.89
N SER A 694 22.42 -5.31 -8.96
CA SER A 694 23.54 -4.49 -8.50
C SER A 694 24.63 -5.32 -7.78
N GLY A 695 24.25 -6.41 -7.10
CA GLY A 695 25.19 -7.34 -6.48
C GLY A 695 25.92 -8.19 -7.51
N LEU A 696 25.20 -8.72 -8.51
CA LEU A 696 25.78 -9.42 -9.67
C LEU A 696 26.75 -8.51 -10.45
N TRP A 697 26.36 -7.26 -10.69
CA TRP A 697 27.25 -6.24 -11.26
C TRP A 697 28.51 -6.07 -10.41
N THR A 698 28.37 -5.94 -9.09
CA THR A 698 29.50 -5.77 -8.17
C THR A 698 30.45 -6.98 -8.18
N ILE A 699 29.92 -8.19 -8.32
CA ILE A 699 30.69 -9.42 -8.51
C ILE A 699 31.49 -9.35 -9.82
N ALA A 700 30.80 -9.09 -10.95
CA ALA A 700 31.43 -8.99 -12.27
C ALA A 700 32.51 -7.89 -12.33
N GLN A 701 32.21 -6.70 -11.81
CA GLN A 701 33.15 -5.57 -11.69
C GLN A 701 34.38 -5.97 -10.85
N THR A 702 34.18 -6.62 -9.70
CA THR A 702 35.28 -7.06 -8.81
C THR A 702 36.19 -8.08 -9.50
N LEU A 703 35.61 -9.06 -10.21
CA LEU A 703 36.36 -10.03 -11.00
C LEU A 703 37.12 -9.34 -12.14
N GLY A 704 36.46 -8.52 -12.94
CA GLY A 704 37.08 -7.79 -14.06
C GLY A 704 38.26 -6.92 -13.61
N ILE A 705 38.11 -6.21 -12.49
CA ILE A 705 39.19 -5.44 -11.87
C ILE A 705 40.34 -6.35 -11.39
N HIS A 706 40.04 -7.51 -10.81
CA HIS A 706 41.08 -8.48 -10.38
C HIS A 706 41.86 -9.06 -11.56
N TYR A 707 41.20 -9.39 -12.67
CA TYR A 707 41.87 -9.81 -13.91
C TYR A 707 42.67 -8.66 -14.53
N PHE A 708 42.12 -7.44 -14.58
CA PHE A 708 42.84 -6.26 -15.09
C PHE A 708 44.14 -5.98 -14.33
N LYS A 709 44.15 -6.13 -12.99
CA LYS A 709 45.38 -6.01 -12.17
C LYS A 709 46.48 -7.02 -12.54
N LYS A 710 46.12 -8.20 -13.06
CA LYS A 710 47.10 -9.20 -13.51
C LYS A 710 47.75 -8.85 -14.85
N SER A 711 47.13 -7.96 -15.64
CA SER A 711 47.65 -7.57 -16.97
C SER A 711 49.01 -6.87 -16.89
N ASN A 712 49.84 -7.08 -17.92
CA ASN A 712 51.13 -6.41 -18.07
C ASN A 712 50.98 -4.88 -18.19
N TYR A 713 49.87 -4.41 -18.79
CA TYR A 713 49.54 -2.99 -18.89
C TYR A 713 49.40 -2.34 -17.50
N TYR A 714 48.63 -2.97 -16.60
CA TYR A 714 48.42 -2.45 -15.25
C TYR A 714 49.74 -2.32 -14.48
N ARG A 715 50.57 -3.37 -14.52
CA ARG A 715 51.90 -3.37 -13.86
C ARG A 715 52.78 -2.23 -14.35
N ARG A 716 52.93 -2.08 -15.67
CA ARG A 716 53.74 -1.01 -16.29
C ARG A 716 53.23 0.39 -15.93
N LYS A 717 51.91 0.62 -15.96
CA LYS A 717 51.31 1.95 -15.78
C LYS A 717 51.16 2.39 -14.31
N TYR A 718 50.88 1.46 -13.40
CA TYR A 718 50.49 1.79 -12.02
C TYR A 718 51.43 1.28 -10.92
N ILE A 719 52.28 0.27 -11.18
CA ILE A 719 53.21 -0.28 -10.17
C ILE A 719 54.62 0.29 -10.35
N ASN A 720 55.12 0.41 -11.59
CA ASN A 720 56.49 0.88 -11.85
C ASN A 720 56.76 2.36 -11.49
N LYS A 721 55.75 3.11 -11.00
CA LYS A 721 55.90 4.45 -10.42
C LYS A 721 56.01 4.47 -8.89
N ILE A 722 56.09 3.30 -8.24
CA ILE A 722 56.14 3.14 -6.78
C ILE A 722 57.54 2.63 -6.34
N LYS A 723 58.60 3.15 -6.95
CA LYS A 723 59.97 3.04 -6.44
C LYS A 723 60.28 4.26 -5.58
#